data_AF-A0A2N1Q254-F1
#
_entry.id   AF-A0A2N1Q254-F1
#
_cell.length_a   1.000
_cell.length_b   1.000
_cell.length_c   1.000
_cell.angle_alpha   90.00
_cell.angle_beta   90.00
_cell.angle_gamma   90.00
#
_symmetry.space_group_name_H-M   'P 1'
#
loop_
_entity.id
_entity.type
_entity.pdbx_description
1 polymer ?
#
loop_
_entity_poly.entity_id
_entity_poly.type
_entity_poly.pdbx_seq_one_letter_code
_entity_poly.pdbx_strand_id
1 'polypeptide(L)'
;YKEVKADTERKARSMTRKFLKMKKTIFLEYQRSSRKLVFQMEKYYKLYLDILKVDPFLAQIIGDKATKIVKDEVNYLSTLKINKEHKINVNYDIKTLKLNQQINEIESKLIYEVERQIYLQDIDLISTILDVQSYFVDKSADIALSLNRLEVDKFNIFKLDKAINAYLKHDMKINNINRRYLNIVTDILVKHVRQSENHNIDLVESLSEIKLALKEYDIAAIHFKTMFENEKRFLVMQANRVSDETKIDDNYILTKYENQMRFAQEQIDLANDELKLRVQAIMTAVEEERVYYQDIISNQEMLTKKRQSDLLDEYQAKIYQQNLLVENLTEQKSKKVVEKEFHKLKERYESLIAQAKMTSEENQIIQDAFRRLKTLDDHLEEALTEAVSLRDETIEEMQSVYNNAKERYEYFKNYLANKVEPLEPTFYQTLERMQNRYKYKLKTAEAELDIKTKDLLDNYLEVYFTEQPDLDRAKLIENINLMQVEKETATNDYEQEIAAIDLEYQQKSDELIKKKNEIINEAKKFKDLITEKREVEIQTKQEELLILENRYHQQQRDKQVSYESEIENLTNEYNQTLNESKKYILNLSQSFEKVLNTYKPYVRLTKNNRKIRTIVKKTNHNINKMEKKEFKTLEKDLKKRQMLINK
;
A
#
# COMPACT_ATOMS: atom_id res chain seq x y z
N TYR A 1 36.22 87.11 -50.88
CA TYR A 1 35.89 88.06 -49.78
C TYR A 1 36.90 89.21 -49.62
N LYS A 2 38.21 88.96 -49.50
CA LYS A 2 39.24 90.02 -49.37
C LYS A 2 39.31 90.99 -50.57
N GLU A 3 39.19 90.48 -51.80
CA GLU A 3 39.19 91.30 -53.02
C GLU A 3 37.92 92.16 -53.15
N VAL A 4 36.75 91.59 -52.86
CA VAL A 4 35.47 92.33 -52.83
C VAL A 4 35.53 93.46 -51.79
N LYS A 5 36.15 93.22 -50.62
CA LYS A 5 36.39 94.26 -49.60
C LYS A 5 37.33 95.37 -50.12
N ALA A 6 38.41 95.00 -50.82
CA ALA A 6 39.35 95.98 -51.38
C ALA A 6 38.72 96.85 -52.50
N ASP A 7 37.89 96.26 -53.37
CA ASP A 7 37.22 96.99 -54.44
C ASP A 7 36.09 97.89 -53.94
N THR A 8 35.34 97.43 -52.94
CA THR A 8 34.33 98.26 -52.25
C THR A 8 35.00 99.41 -51.49
N GLU A 9 36.16 99.19 -50.84
CA GLU A 9 36.96 100.26 -50.23
C GLU A 9 37.50 101.25 -51.28
N ARG A 10 37.99 100.79 -52.44
CA ARG A 10 38.44 101.67 -53.53
C ARG A 10 37.30 102.52 -54.09
N LYS A 11 36.12 101.92 -54.33
CA LYS A 11 34.92 102.66 -54.74
C LYS A 11 34.50 103.66 -53.66
N ALA A 12 34.49 103.27 -52.40
CA ALA A 12 34.18 104.17 -51.28
C ALA A 12 35.19 105.34 -51.18
N ARG A 13 36.49 105.10 -51.36
CA ARG A 13 37.53 106.15 -51.40
C ARG A 13 37.39 107.08 -52.61
N SER A 14 36.99 106.55 -53.77
CA SER A 14 36.71 107.36 -54.96
C SER A 14 35.49 108.26 -54.76
N MET A 15 34.40 107.70 -54.22
CA MET A 15 33.19 108.47 -53.90
C MET A 15 33.47 109.55 -52.85
N THR A 16 34.17 109.23 -51.76
CA THR A 16 34.53 110.21 -50.73
C THR A 16 35.42 111.33 -51.28
N ARG A 17 36.35 111.04 -52.21
CA ARG A 17 37.13 112.09 -52.92
C ARG A 17 36.24 113.01 -53.77
N LYS A 18 35.25 112.47 -54.48
CA LYS A 18 34.29 113.29 -55.25
C LYS A 18 33.45 114.16 -54.31
N PHE A 19 32.93 113.61 -53.21
CA PHE A 19 32.20 114.37 -52.20
C PHE A 19 33.05 115.45 -51.54
N LEU A 20 34.32 115.18 -51.25
CA LEU A 20 35.26 116.18 -50.71
C LEU A 20 35.49 117.33 -51.69
N LYS A 21 35.67 117.05 -52.98
CA LYS A 21 35.79 118.09 -54.02
C LYS A 21 34.53 118.95 -54.08
N MET A 22 33.35 118.32 -54.09
CA MET A 22 32.06 119.01 -54.08
C MET A 22 31.88 119.87 -52.82
N LYS A 23 32.24 119.35 -51.64
CA LYS A 23 32.19 120.11 -50.38
C LYS A 23 33.13 121.33 -50.42
N LYS A 24 34.32 121.19 -51.01
CA LYS A 24 35.27 122.31 -51.18
C LYS A 24 34.74 123.37 -52.14
N THR A 25 34.10 122.99 -53.25
CA THR A 25 33.49 123.95 -54.19
C THR A 25 32.31 124.67 -53.56
N ILE A 26 31.40 123.95 -52.89
CA ILE A 26 30.26 124.55 -52.18
C ILE A 26 30.76 125.52 -51.09
N PHE A 27 31.77 125.12 -50.31
CA PHE A 27 32.34 125.97 -49.28
C PHE A 27 33.03 127.21 -49.86
N LEU A 28 33.75 127.09 -50.98
CA LEU A 28 34.34 128.22 -51.69
C LEU A 28 33.26 129.19 -52.20
N GLU A 29 32.19 128.67 -52.78
CA GLU A 29 31.07 129.47 -53.26
C GLU A 29 30.37 130.20 -52.10
N TYR A 30 30.14 129.51 -50.99
CA TYR A 30 29.59 130.11 -49.78
C TYR A 30 30.51 131.19 -49.17
N GLN A 31 31.82 130.94 -49.11
CA GLN A 31 32.77 131.96 -48.65
C GLN A 31 32.82 133.16 -49.59
N ARG A 32 32.76 132.93 -50.91
CA ARG A 32 32.68 134.01 -51.90
C ARG A 32 31.39 134.81 -51.75
N SER A 33 30.24 134.17 -51.58
CA SER A 33 28.97 134.87 -51.40
C SER A 33 28.94 135.68 -50.11
N SER A 34 29.41 135.10 -49.00
CA SER A 34 29.54 135.80 -47.72
C SER A 34 30.47 137.01 -47.82
N ARG A 35 31.63 136.85 -48.48
CA ARG A 35 32.60 137.94 -48.68
C ARG A 35 32.08 139.02 -49.63
N LYS A 36 31.38 138.65 -50.71
CA LYS A 36 30.65 139.60 -51.57
C LYS A 36 29.69 140.46 -50.75
N LEU A 37 28.95 139.83 -49.83
CA LEU A 37 27.99 140.53 -48.97
C LEU A 37 28.69 141.48 -48.01
N VAL A 38 29.81 141.08 -47.38
CA VAL A 38 30.65 141.97 -46.56
C VAL A 38 31.14 143.18 -47.37
N PHE A 39 31.64 142.97 -48.59
CA PHE A 39 32.07 144.07 -49.46
C PHE A 39 30.91 144.96 -49.92
N GLN A 40 29.72 144.41 -50.11
CA GLN A 40 28.52 145.21 -50.37
C GLN A 40 28.14 146.06 -49.16
N MET A 41 28.21 145.53 -47.94
CA MET A 41 27.99 146.31 -46.72
C MET A 41 29.02 147.42 -46.57
N GLU A 42 30.31 147.11 -46.75
CA GLU A 42 31.40 148.09 -46.68
C GLU A 42 31.24 149.18 -47.76
N LYS A 43 30.71 148.81 -48.94
CA LYS A 43 30.35 149.74 -50.00
C LYS A 43 29.26 150.70 -49.59
N TYR A 44 28.15 150.19 -49.08
CA TYR A 44 27.06 151.07 -48.65
C TYR A 44 27.45 151.91 -47.45
N TYR A 45 28.27 151.40 -46.53
CA TYR A 45 28.80 152.16 -45.39
C TYR A 45 29.72 153.32 -45.82
N LYS A 46 30.69 153.07 -46.71
CA LYS A 46 31.56 154.13 -47.25
C LYS A 46 30.77 155.15 -48.06
N LEU A 47 29.84 154.69 -48.89
CA LEU A 47 28.93 155.57 -49.63
C LEU A 47 28.08 156.41 -48.70
N TYR A 48 27.55 155.84 -47.61
CA TYR A 48 26.77 156.54 -46.60
C TYR A 48 27.60 157.67 -46.00
N LEU A 49 28.79 157.40 -45.48
CA LEU A 49 29.67 158.40 -44.86
C LEU A 49 30.10 159.52 -45.82
N ASP A 50 30.45 159.17 -47.06
CA ASP A 50 30.91 160.15 -48.05
C ASP A 50 29.76 161.00 -48.61
N ILE A 51 28.57 160.42 -48.77
CA ILE A 51 27.39 161.13 -49.29
C ILE A 51 26.71 161.93 -48.19
N LEU A 52 26.75 161.52 -46.91
CA LEU A 52 26.19 162.28 -45.78
C LEU A 52 26.71 163.73 -45.75
N LYS A 53 27.97 163.92 -46.14
CA LYS A 53 28.64 165.24 -46.21
C LYS A 53 28.12 166.13 -47.35
N VAL A 54 27.37 165.57 -48.30
CA VAL A 54 26.92 166.24 -49.53
C VAL A 54 25.39 166.29 -49.62
N ASP A 55 24.71 165.20 -49.26
CA ASP A 55 23.27 165.02 -49.32
C ASP A 55 22.81 164.01 -48.24
N PRO A 56 22.29 164.50 -47.11
CA PRO A 56 21.81 163.64 -46.02
C PRO A 56 20.65 162.71 -46.42
N PHE A 57 19.75 163.13 -47.31
CA PHE A 57 18.60 162.32 -47.73
C PHE A 57 19.04 161.16 -48.63
N LEU A 58 19.97 161.42 -49.55
CA LEU A 58 20.54 160.34 -50.37
C LEU A 58 21.37 159.37 -49.53
N ALA A 59 22.07 159.86 -48.51
CA ALA A 59 22.76 159.01 -47.55
C ALA A 59 21.77 158.11 -46.81
N GLN A 60 20.64 158.64 -46.32
CA GLN A 60 19.59 157.84 -45.67
C GLN A 60 19.08 156.70 -46.57
N ILE A 61 18.78 156.97 -47.85
CA ILE A 61 18.32 155.94 -48.81
C ILE A 61 19.40 154.85 -49.05
N ILE A 62 20.68 155.22 -49.01
CA ILE A 62 21.81 154.29 -49.12
C ILE A 62 21.95 153.46 -47.82
N GLY A 63 21.72 154.08 -46.67
CA GLY A 63 21.62 153.41 -45.37
C GLY A 63 20.47 152.38 -45.34
N ASP A 64 19.29 152.75 -45.83
CA ASP A 64 18.12 151.85 -45.89
C ASP A 64 18.34 150.63 -46.81
N LYS A 65 19.16 150.79 -47.87
CA LYS A 65 19.59 149.64 -48.68
C LYS A 65 20.56 148.73 -47.93
N ALA A 66 21.44 149.29 -47.11
CA ALA A 66 22.33 148.49 -46.27
C ALA A 66 21.53 147.73 -45.20
N THR A 67 20.56 148.37 -44.56
CA THR A 67 19.70 147.72 -43.56
C THR A 67 18.85 146.61 -44.16
N LYS A 68 18.38 146.73 -45.42
CA LYS A 68 17.75 145.62 -46.13
C LYS A 68 18.69 144.41 -46.24
N ILE A 69 19.93 144.61 -46.66
CA ILE A 69 20.91 143.50 -46.79
C ILE A 69 21.16 142.83 -45.43
N VAL A 70 21.30 143.61 -44.35
CA VAL A 70 21.46 143.07 -42.99
C VAL A 70 20.22 142.28 -42.57
N LYS A 71 19.01 142.82 -42.80
CA LYS A 71 17.76 142.15 -42.45
C LYS A 71 17.55 140.85 -43.25
N ASP A 72 17.83 140.86 -44.54
CA ASP A 72 17.72 139.67 -45.39
C ASP A 72 18.68 138.57 -44.89
N GLU A 73 19.91 138.91 -44.46
CA GLU A 73 20.86 137.94 -43.90
C GLU A 73 20.44 137.42 -42.51
N VAL A 74 19.96 138.30 -41.62
CA VAL A 74 19.42 137.89 -40.31
C VAL A 74 18.24 136.94 -40.46
N ASN A 75 17.33 137.23 -41.41
CA ASN A 75 16.20 136.36 -41.74
C ASN A 75 16.67 135.03 -42.35
N TYR A 76 17.70 135.04 -43.20
CA TYR A 76 18.27 133.79 -43.72
C TYR A 76 18.85 132.93 -42.58
N LEU A 77 19.62 133.52 -41.67
CA LEU A 77 20.19 132.79 -40.53
C LEU A 77 19.12 132.25 -39.57
N SER A 78 18.04 133.01 -39.32
CA SER A 78 16.93 132.54 -38.49
C SER A 78 16.22 131.33 -39.12
N THR A 79 15.99 131.30 -40.44
CA THR A 79 15.43 130.10 -41.11
C THR A 79 16.32 128.89 -40.97
N LEU A 80 17.63 129.06 -41.09
CA LEU A 80 18.56 127.94 -40.96
C LEU A 80 18.54 127.37 -39.55
N LYS A 81 18.39 128.22 -38.52
CA LYS A 81 18.25 127.78 -37.13
C LYS A 81 16.94 127.01 -36.93
N ILE A 82 15.81 127.61 -37.33
CA ILE A 82 14.47 127.02 -37.25
C ILE A 82 14.42 125.67 -37.99
N ASN A 83 14.97 125.59 -39.20
CA ASN A 83 15.00 124.35 -39.99
C ASN A 83 15.85 123.25 -39.33
N LYS A 84 16.96 123.61 -38.67
CA LYS A 84 17.78 122.64 -37.94
C LYS A 84 17.06 122.11 -36.71
N GLU A 85 16.44 123.00 -35.93
CA GLU A 85 15.68 122.62 -34.73
C GLU A 85 14.49 121.72 -35.09
N HIS A 86 13.66 122.11 -36.06
CA HIS A 86 12.56 121.26 -36.53
C HIS A 86 13.04 119.91 -37.09
N LYS A 87 14.14 119.88 -37.84
CA LYS A 87 14.69 118.61 -38.35
C LYS A 87 15.15 117.69 -37.22
N ILE A 88 15.72 118.23 -36.14
CA ILE A 88 16.15 117.44 -34.99
C ILE A 88 14.92 116.86 -34.28
N ASN A 89 13.90 117.68 -34.03
CA ASN A 89 12.68 117.27 -33.34
C ASN A 89 11.92 116.18 -34.13
N VAL A 90 11.66 116.41 -35.43
CA VAL A 90 10.96 115.43 -36.28
C VAL A 90 11.72 114.09 -36.36
N ASN A 91 13.06 114.12 -36.42
CA ASN A 91 13.85 112.89 -36.39
C ASN A 91 13.84 112.19 -35.02
N TYR A 92 13.73 112.95 -33.93
CA TYR A 92 13.57 112.40 -32.60
C TYR A 92 12.22 111.71 -32.47
N ASP A 93 11.14 112.37 -32.92
CA ASP A 93 9.77 111.85 -32.89
C ASP A 93 9.62 110.59 -33.76
N ILE A 94 10.21 110.56 -34.95
CA ILE A 94 10.23 109.34 -35.79
C ILE A 94 10.97 108.18 -35.09
N LYS A 95 12.06 108.48 -34.37
CA LYS A 95 12.82 107.45 -33.64
C LYS A 95 12.07 106.92 -32.43
N THR A 96 11.39 107.78 -31.66
CA THR A 96 10.58 107.37 -30.52
C THR A 96 9.37 106.56 -30.99
N LEU A 97 8.70 106.97 -32.07
CA LEU A 97 7.64 106.18 -32.70
C LEU A 97 8.14 104.80 -33.13
N LYS A 98 9.32 104.73 -33.74
CA LYS A 98 9.92 103.45 -34.14
C LYS A 98 10.17 102.52 -32.94
N LEU A 99 10.68 103.05 -31.83
CA LEU A 99 10.91 102.26 -30.61
C LEU A 99 9.58 101.78 -30.02
N ASN A 100 8.57 102.65 -29.96
CA ASN A 100 7.25 102.29 -29.46
C ASN A 100 6.59 101.20 -30.32
N GLN A 101 6.72 101.27 -31.64
CA GLN A 101 6.25 100.20 -32.54
C GLN A 101 6.96 98.88 -32.24
N GLN A 102 8.29 98.88 -32.08
CA GLN A 102 9.05 97.66 -31.77
C GLN A 102 8.63 97.03 -30.43
N ILE A 103 8.40 97.85 -29.40
CA ILE A 103 7.88 97.38 -28.11
C ILE A 103 6.50 96.75 -28.30
N ASN A 104 5.58 97.45 -28.98
CA ASN A 104 4.23 96.97 -29.23
C ASN A 104 4.21 95.66 -30.06
N GLU A 105 5.11 95.51 -31.03
CA GLU A 105 5.27 94.27 -31.82
C GLU A 105 5.70 93.09 -30.95
N ILE A 106 6.68 93.31 -30.05
CA ILE A 106 7.15 92.28 -29.11
C ILE A 106 6.04 91.90 -28.13
N GLU A 107 5.34 92.87 -27.55
CA GLU A 107 4.23 92.62 -26.63
C GLU A 107 3.10 91.84 -27.31
N SER A 108 2.71 92.25 -28.52
CA SER A 108 1.67 91.55 -29.28
C SER A 108 2.08 90.12 -29.61
N LYS A 109 3.36 89.91 -29.96
CA LYS A 109 3.89 88.57 -30.23
C LYS A 109 3.89 87.70 -28.98
N LEU A 110 4.26 88.26 -27.83
CA LEU A 110 4.30 87.54 -26.57
C LEU A 110 2.89 87.12 -26.12
N ILE A 111 1.91 88.03 -26.21
CA ILE A 111 0.50 87.72 -25.92
C ILE A 111 0.03 86.56 -26.81
N TYR A 112 0.29 86.64 -28.12
CA TYR A 112 -0.06 85.59 -29.07
C TYR A 112 0.60 84.24 -28.75
N GLU A 113 1.90 84.21 -28.44
CA GLU A 113 2.60 82.95 -28.11
C GLU A 113 2.07 82.33 -26.82
N VAL A 114 1.74 83.14 -25.81
CA VAL A 114 1.14 82.66 -24.55
C VAL A 114 -0.26 82.08 -24.81
N GLU A 115 -1.13 82.82 -25.49
CA GLU A 115 -2.48 82.35 -25.81
C GLU A 115 -2.45 81.08 -26.67
N ARG A 116 -1.59 81.03 -27.68
CA ARG A 116 -1.38 79.83 -28.52
C ARG A 116 -0.93 78.63 -27.69
N GLN A 117 -0.01 78.83 -26.75
CA GLN A 117 0.48 77.74 -25.89
C GLN A 117 -0.63 77.22 -24.96
N ILE A 118 -1.48 78.11 -24.43
CA ILE A 118 -2.66 77.72 -23.64
C ILE A 118 -3.60 76.85 -24.47
N TYR A 119 -3.94 77.26 -25.69
CA TYR A 119 -4.81 76.45 -26.56
C TYR A 119 -4.23 75.07 -26.89
N LEU A 120 -2.92 74.96 -27.12
CA LEU A 120 -2.26 73.67 -27.34
C LEU A 120 -2.30 72.78 -26.09
N GLN A 121 -2.05 73.36 -24.91
CA GLN A 121 -2.15 72.64 -23.64
C GLN A 121 -3.58 72.16 -23.35
N ASP A 122 -4.59 72.97 -23.67
CA ASP A 122 -6.00 72.59 -23.54
C ASP A 122 -6.33 71.39 -24.42
N ILE A 123 -5.85 71.36 -25.67
CA ILE A 123 -6.03 70.21 -26.58
C ILE A 123 -5.41 68.94 -26.00
N ASP A 124 -4.17 69.03 -25.48
CA ASP A 124 -3.48 67.90 -24.86
C ASP A 124 -4.22 67.42 -23.59
N LEU A 125 -4.70 68.35 -22.76
CA LEU A 125 -5.48 68.04 -21.56
C LEU A 125 -6.82 67.35 -21.90
N ILE A 126 -7.55 67.85 -22.89
CA ILE A 126 -8.80 67.22 -23.36
C ILE A 126 -8.50 65.80 -23.86
N SER A 127 -7.46 65.62 -24.68
CA SER A 127 -7.05 64.31 -25.18
C SER A 127 -6.75 63.35 -24.04
N THR A 128 -5.95 63.77 -23.06
CA THR A 128 -5.58 62.91 -21.92
C THR A 128 -6.77 62.57 -21.02
N ILE A 129 -7.67 63.51 -20.76
CA ILE A 129 -8.91 63.26 -20.00
C ILE A 129 -9.77 62.21 -20.70
N LEU A 130 -9.94 62.32 -22.01
CA LEU A 130 -10.76 61.39 -22.79
C LEU A 130 -10.10 60.01 -22.92
N ASP A 131 -8.77 59.95 -23.05
CA ASP A 131 -8.02 58.68 -23.01
C ASP A 131 -8.18 57.97 -21.65
N VAL A 132 -8.15 58.73 -20.54
CA VAL A 132 -8.42 58.21 -19.19
C VAL A 132 -9.86 57.70 -19.06
N GLN A 133 -10.85 58.44 -19.58
CA GLN A 133 -12.24 57.98 -19.61
C GLN A 133 -12.39 56.69 -20.41
N SER A 134 -11.76 56.60 -21.59
CA SER A 134 -11.78 55.37 -22.39
C SER A 134 -11.15 54.19 -21.65
N TYR A 135 -10.06 54.41 -20.91
CA TYR A 135 -9.45 53.39 -20.07
C TYR A 135 -10.40 52.90 -18.96
N PHE A 136 -11.16 53.81 -18.32
CA PHE A 136 -12.14 53.43 -17.32
C PHE A 136 -13.31 52.62 -17.90
N VAL A 137 -13.76 52.94 -19.11
CA VAL A 137 -14.77 52.16 -19.83
C VAL A 137 -14.25 50.75 -20.13
N ASP A 138 -12.99 50.61 -20.56
CA ASP A 138 -12.38 49.30 -20.77
C ASP A 138 -12.28 48.49 -19.48
N LYS A 139 -11.83 49.13 -18.39
CA LYS A 139 -11.72 48.45 -17.11
C LYS A 139 -13.07 48.06 -16.51
N SER A 140 -14.09 48.91 -16.63
CA SER A 140 -15.44 48.56 -16.16
C SER A 140 -16.02 47.41 -16.97
N ALA A 141 -15.83 47.41 -18.30
CA ALA A 141 -16.24 46.32 -19.17
C ALA A 141 -15.51 45.01 -18.84
N ASP A 142 -14.20 45.04 -18.65
CA ASP A 142 -13.40 43.87 -18.25
C ASP A 142 -13.88 43.28 -16.91
N ILE A 143 -14.14 44.13 -15.91
CA ILE A 143 -14.66 43.70 -14.61
C ILE A 143 -16.03 43.06 -14.79
N ALA A 144 -16.95 43.71 -15.51
CA ALA A 144 -18.29 43.17 -15.74
C ALA A 144 -18.26 41.83 -16.51
N LEU A 145 -17.39 41.70 -17.52
CA LEU A 145 -17.17 40.46 -18.25
C LEU A 145 -16.59 39.35 -17.36
N SER A 146 -15.67 39.69 -16.44
CA SER A 146 -15.11 38.73 -15.49
C SER A 146 -16.17 38.24 -14.49
N LEU A 147 -17.03 39.12 -13.99
CA LEU A 147 -18.16 38.76 -13.13
C LEU A 147 -19.15 37.85 -13.86
N ASN A 148 -19.49 38.16 -15.11
CA ASN A 148 -20.34 37.31 -15.94
C ASN A 148 -19.72 35.90 -16.13
N ARG A 149 -18.41 35.81 -16.40
CA ARG A 149 -17.71 34.51 -16.47
C ARG A 149 -17.81 33.72 -15.17
N LEU A 150 -17.60 34.38 -14.02
CA LEU A 150 -17.74 33.74 -12.71
C LEU A 150 -19.17 33.27 -12.45
N GLU A 151 -20.19 33.99 -12.92
CA GLU A 151 -21.59 33.53 -12.85
C GLU A 151 -21.84 32.28 -13.71
N VAL A 152 -21.26 32.22 -14.93
CA VAL A 152 -21.32 31.03 -15.79
C VAL A 152 -20.68 29.84 -15.09
N ASP A 153 -19.47 30.00 -14.55
CA ASP A 153 -18.75 28.94 -13.86
C ASP A 153 -19.48 28.46 -12.62
N LYS A 154 -19.99 29.38 -11.80
CA LYS A 154 -20.82 29.07 -10.63
C LYS A 154 -22.03 28.23 -11.04
N PHE A 155 -22.69 28.58 -12.13
CA PHE A 155 -23.86 27.86 -12.60
C PHE A 155 -23.53 26.50 -13.22
N ASN A 156 -22.37 26.35 -13.88
CA ASN A 156 -21.83 25.05 -14.30
C ASN A 156 -21.64 24.11 -13.11
N ILE A 157 -21.08 24.62 -12.02
CA ILE A 157 -20.90 23.83 -10.78
C ILE A 157 -22.26 23.41 -10.22
N PHE A 158 -23.23 24.32 -10.12
CA PHE A 158 -24.58 23.97 -9.65
C PHE A 158 -25.28 22.93 -10.54
N LYS A 159 -25.08 23.00 -11.86
CA LYS A 159 -25.59 21.97 -12.79
C LYS A 159 -24.99 20.61 -12.46
N LEU A 160 -23.67 20.53 -12.33
CA LEU A 160 -22.97 19.29 -12.02
C LEU A 160 -23.42 18.73 -10.66
N ASP A 161 -23.54 19.57 -9.63
CA ASP A 161 -24.02 19.13 -8.32
C ASP A 161 -25.45 18.58 -8.38
N LYS A 162 -26.36 19.25 -9.10
CA LYS A 162 -27.73 18.75 -9.32
C LYS A 162 -27.72 17.42 -10.07
N ALA A 163 -26.91 17.28 -11.13
CA ALA A 163 -26.80 16.07 -11.93
C ALA A 163 -26.20 14.90 -11.13
N ILE A 164 -25.17 15.15 -10.30
CA ILE A 164 -24.58 14.17 -9.40
C ILE A 164 -25.62 13.70 -8.39
N ASN A 165 -26.38 14.61 -7.78
CA ASN A 165 -27.43 14.24 -6.82
C ASN A 165 -28.54 13.40 -7.48
N ALA A 166 -28.97 13.74 -8.71
CA ALA A 166 -29.92 12.95 -9.47
C ALA A 166 -29.37 11.53 -9.76
N TYR A 167 -28.10 11.44 -10.15
CA TYR A 167 -27.42 10.15 -10.37
C TYR A 167 -27.33 9.31 -9.09
N LEU A 168 -26.93 9.90 -7.97
CA LEU A 168 -26.85 9.20 -6.68
C LEU A 168 -28.22 8.70 -6.22
N LYS A 169 -29.27 9.50 -6.40
CA LYS A 169 -30.66 9.10 -6.11
C LYS A 169 -31.10 7.92 -6.98
N HIS A 170 -30.76 7.94 -8.26
CA HIS A 170 -31.01 6.84 -9.19
C HIS A 170 -30.26 5.56 -8.76
N ASP A 171 -28.97 5.66 -8.49
CA ASP A 171 -28.14 4.53 -8.07
C ASP A 171 -28.62 3.93 -6.74
N MET A 172 -29.01 4.77 -5.77
CA MET A 172 -29.65 4.33 -4.53
C MET A 172 -30.98 3.59 -4.78
N LYS A 173 -31.84 4.11 -5.68
CA LYS A 173 -33.09 3.45 -6.06
C LYS A 173 -32.81 2.07 -6.66
N ILE A 174 -31.91 1.97 -7.64
CA ILE A 174 -31.53 0.69 -8.27
C ILE A 174 -30.97 -0.30 -7.23
N ASN A 175 -30.07 0.16 -6.35
CA ASN A 175 -29.49 -0.70 -5.33
C ASN A 175 -30.54 -1.19 -4.32
N ASN A 176 -31.49 -0.35 -3.94
CA ASN A 176 -32.60 -0.76 -3.08
C ASN A 176 -33.52 -1.78 -3.76
N ILE A 177 -33.83 -1.59 -5.04
CA ILE A 177 -34.57 -2.56 -5.86
C ILE A 177 -33.80 -3.90 -5.87
N ASN A 178 -32.52 -3.89 -6.23
CA ASN A 178 -31.68 -5.09 -6.26
C ASN A 178 -31.65 -5.83 -4.92
N ARG A 179 -31.46 -5.11 -3.80
CA ARG A 179 -31.45 -5.71 -2.45
C ARG A 179 -32.78 -6.36 -2.09
N ARG A 180 -33.89 -5.67 -2.38
CA ARG A 180 -35.23 -6.20 -2.10
C ARG A 180 -35.49 -7.50 -2.88
N TYR A 181 -35.15 -7.54 -4.17
CA TYR A 181 -35.33 -8.74 -4.98
C TYR A 181 -34.37 -9.86 -4.61
N LEU A 182 -33.12 -9.54 -4.28
CA LEU A 182 -32.18 -10.54 -3.79
C LEU A 182 -32.75 -11.26 -2.58
N ASN A 183 -33.26 -10.51 -1.59
CA ASN A 183 -33.90 -11.07 -0.40
C ASN A 183 -35.07 -12.01 -0.76
N ILE A 184 -35.99 -11.56 -1.63
CA ILE A 184 -37.14 -12.36 -2.08
C ILE A 184 -36.68 -13.66 -2.77
N VAL A 185 -35.68 -13.59 -3.66
CA VAL A 185 -35.16 -14.77 -4.36
C VAL A 185 -34.47 -15.73 -3.38
N THR A 186 -33.64 -15.22 -2.46
CA THR A 186 -33.05 -16.05 -1.41
C THR A 186 -34.10 -16.72 -0.53
N ASP A 187 -35.17 -16.02 -0.15
CA ASP A 187 -36.23 -16.62 0.67
C ASP A 187 -36.95 -17.77 -0.04
N ILE A 188 -37.21 -17.62 -1.34
CA ILE A 188 -37.80 -18.68 -2.18
C ILE A 188 -36.86 -19.89 -2.26
N LEU A 189 -35.56 -19.65 -2.49
CA LEU A 189 -34.56 -20.72 -2.57
C LEU A 189 -34.35 -21.42 -1.23
N VAL A 190 -34.27 -20.68 -0.11
CA VAL A 190 -34.11 -21.24 1.23
C VAL A 190 -35.31 -22.10 1.61
N LYS A 191 -36.53 -21.66 1.27
CA LYS A 191 -37.74 -22.48 1.50
C LYS A 191 -37.69 -23.79 0.73
N HIS A 192 -37.29 -23.76 -0.55
CA HIS A 192 -37.15 -24.96 -1.36
C HIS A 192 -36.08 -25.91 -0.79
N VAL A 193 -34.90 -25.41 -0.41
CA VAL A 193 -33.85 -26.23 0.22
C VAL A 193 -34.36 -26.89 1.50
N ARG A 194 -35.02 -26.13 2.40
CA ARG A 194 -35.58 -26.70 3.65
C ARG A 194 -36.62 -27.77 3.39
N GLN A 195 -37.48 -27.60 2.39
CA GLN A 195 -38.49 -28.59 2.04
C GLN A 195 -37.86 -29.87 1.46
N SER A 196 -36.82 -29.74 0.63
CA SER A 196 -36.06 -30.89 0.12
C SER A 196 -35.27 -31.61 1.22
N GLU A 197 -34.65 -30.86 2.14
CA GLU A 197 -33.95 -31.42 3.30
C GLU A 197 -34.89 -32.19 4.22
N ASN A 198 -36.07 -31.63 4.53
CA ASN A 198 -37.07 -32.33 5.34
C ASN A 198 -37.49 -33.67 4.71
N HIS A 199 -37.81 -33.68 3.41
CA HIS A 199 -38.15 -34.94 2.71
C HIS A 199 -37.00 -35.96 2.76
N ASN A 200 -35.74 -35.51 2.64
CA ASN A 200 -34.58 -36.40 2.77
C ASN A 200 -34.40 -36.93 4.22
N ILE A 201 -34.67 -36.10 5.24
CA ILE A 201 -34.62 -36.53 6.64
C ILE A 201 -35.67 -37.61 6.90
N ASP A 202 -36.92 -37.38 6.48
CA ASP A 202 -38.03 -38.33 6.66
C ASP A 202 -37.74 -39.69 5.98
N LEU A 203 -37.10 -39.67 4.81
CA LEU A 203 -36.65 -40.87 4.09
C LEU A 203 -35.55 -41.62 4.85
N VAL A 204 -34.60 -40.90 5.44
CA VAL A 204 -33.51 -41.51 6.23
C VAL A 204 -34.04 -42.10 7.54
N GLU A 205 -34.97 -41.42 8.21
CA GLU A 205 -35.59 -41.89 9.45
C GLU A 205 -36.35 -43.21 9.23
N SER A 206 -37.25 -43.25 8.24
CA SER A 206 -38.00 -44.48 7.88
C SER A 206 -37.10 -45.65 7.48
N LEU A 207 -35.98 -45.39 6.79
CA LEU A 207 -34.99 -46.41 6.43
C LEU A 207 -34.17 -46.90 7.63
N SER A 208 -33.96 -46.06 8.64
CA SER A 208 -33.18 -46.39 9.83
C SER A 208 -33.86 -47.45 10.71
N GLU A 209 -35.20 -47.41 10.81
CA GLU A 209 -36.01 -48.36 11.58
C GLU A 209 -35.98 -49.76 10.96
N ILE A 210 -36.05 -49.86 9.63
CA ILE A 210 -35.89 -51.14 8.90
C ILE A 210 -34.51 -51.74 9.17
N LYS A 211 -33.45 -50.92 9.13
CA LYS A 211 -32.08 -51.36 9.44
C LYS A 211 -31.92 -51.86 10.87
N LEU A 212 -32.63 -51.25 11.82
CA LEU A 212 -32.61 -51.69 13.22
C LEU A 212 -33.23 -53.09 13.35
N ALA A 213 -34.40 -53.31 12.74
CA ALA A 213 -35.07 -54.61 12.76
C ALA A 213 -34.21 -55.73 12.15
N LEU A 214 -33.50 -55.45 11.04
CA LEU A 214 -32.54 -56.39 10.44
C LEU A 214 -31.38 -56.73 11.39
N LYS A 215 -30.83 -55.75 12.12
CA LYS A 215 -29.77 -56.00 13.10
C LYS A 215 -30.23 -56.83 14.30
N GLU A 216 -31.46 -56.63 14.77
CA GLU A 216 -32.03 -57.44 15.85
C GLU A 216 -32.12 -58.92 15.45
N TYR A 217 -32.54 -59.19 14.21
CA TYR A 217 -32.55 -60.54 13.65
C TYR A 217 -31.15 -61.15 13.58
N ASP A 218 -30.16 -60.42 13.08
CA ASP A 218 -28.77 -60.91 12.99
C ASP A 218 -28.23 -61.33 14.37
N ILE A 219 -28.51 -60.54 15.41
CA ILE A 219 -28.13 -60.86 16.80
C ILE A 219 -28.81 -62.15 17.26
N ALA A 220 -30.12 -62.29 17.03
CA ALA A 220 -30.86 -63.49 17.40
C ALA A 220 -30.36 -64.75 16.66
N ALA A 221 -30.07 -64.64 15.36
CA ALA A 221 -29.53 -65.73 14.55
C ALA A 221 -28.16 -66.20 15.06
N ILE A 222 -27.27 -65.26 15.40
CA ILE A 222 -25.96 -65.57 16.01
C ILE A 222 -26.14 -66.25 17.38
N HIS A 223 -27.05 -65.74 18.21
CA HIS A 223 -27.34 -66.34 19.52
C HIS A 223 -27.81 -67.80 19.40
N PHE A 224 -28.73 -68.10 18.49
CA PHE A 224 -29.19 -69.48 18.29
C PHE A 224 -28.10 -70.39 17.74
N LYS A 225 -27.24 -69.88 16.85
CA LYS A 225 -26.10 -70.65 16.32
C LYS A 225 -25.12 -71.03 17.42
N THR A 226 -24.75 -70.09 18.28
CA THR A 226 -23.83 -70.33 19.38
C THR A 226 -24.41 -71.32 20.42
N MET A 227 -25.71 -71.23 20.74
CA MET A 227 -26.37 -72.23 21.59
C MET A 227 -26.27 -73.65 21.01
N PHE A 228 -26.55 -73.81 19.70
CA PHE A 228 -26.48 -75.12 19.04
C PHE A 228 -25.06 -75.70 19.07
N GLU A 229 -24.04 -74.88 18.79
CA GLU A 229 -22.65 -75.33 18.84
C GLU A 229 -22.22 -75.75 20.26
N ASN A 230 -22.67 -75.03 21.29
CA ASN A 230 -22.40 -75.38 22.69
C ASN A 230 -23.08 -76.70 23.09
N GLU A 231 -24.36 -76.90 22.76
CA GLU A 231 -25.06 -78.17 23.01
C GLU A 231 -24.38 -79.36 22.31
N LYS A 232 -23.96 -79.17 21.06
CA LYS A 232 -23.21 -80.17 20.29
C LYS A 232 -21.89 -80.54 20.96
N ARG A 233 -21.11 -79.55 21.42
CA ARG A 233 -19.84 -79.78 22.13
C ARG A 233 -20.05 -80.59 23.41
N PHE A 234 -21.08 -80.26 24.18
CA PHE A 234 -21.41 -80.98 25.42
C PHE A 234 -21.76 -82.45 25.15
N LEU A 235 -22.55 -82.72 24.10
CA LEU A 235 -22.91 -84.09 23.71
C LEU A 235 -21.68 -84.94 23.34
N VAL A 236 -20.78 -84.38 22.52
CA VAL A 236 -19.53 -85.05 22.12
C VAL A 236 -18.65 -85.36 23.33
N MET A 237 -18.54 -84.42 24.27
CA MET A 237 -17.76 -84.62 25.49
C MET A 237 -18.30 -85.78 26.35
N GLN A 238 -19.62 -85.90 26.50
CA GLN A 238 -20.24 -86.99 27.26
C GLN A 238 -20.04 -88.36 26.60
N ALA A 239 -20.14 -88.43 25.27
CA ALA A 239 -19.88 -89.67 24.53
C ALA A 239 -18.44 -90.15 24.74
N ASN A 240 -17.46 -89.25 24.62
CA ASN A 240 -16.05 -89.58 24.84
C ASN A 240 -15.79 -90.07 26.27
N ARG A 241 -16.38 -89.41 27.28
CA ARG A 241 -16.21 -89.79 28.69
C ARG A 241 -16.67 -91.22 28.96
N VAL A 242 -17.83 -91.63 28.43
CA VAL A 242 -18.35 -92.99 28.66
C VAL A 242 -17.51 -94.03 27.91
N SER A 243 -17.03 -93.73 26.69
CA SER A 243 -16.08 -94.61 25.98
C SER A 243 -14.81 -94.84 26.83
N ASP A 244 -14.25 -93.78 27.42
CA ASP A 244 -13.06 -93.90 28.27
C ASP A 244 -13.32 -94.69 29.56
N GLU A 245 -14.46 -94.46 30.25
CA GLU A 245 -14.84 -95.23 31.45
C GLU A 245 -14.98 -96.73 31.13
N THR A 246 -15.61 -97.09 30.00
CA THR A 246 -15.74 -98.51 29.60
C THR A 246 -14.40 -99.19 29.30
N LYS A 247 -13.44 -98.47 28.70
CA LYS A 247 -12.09 -99.01 28.44
C LYS A 247 -11.32 -99.32 29.72
N ILE A 248 -11.49 -98.50 30.76
CA ILE A 248 -10.83 -98.72 32.06
C ILE A 248 -11.36 -100.00 32.70
N ASP A 249 -12.68 -100.18 32.73
CA ASP A 249 -13.32 -101.37 33.30
C ASP A 249 -12.93 -102.66 32.55
N ASP A 250 -12.91 -102.60 31.22
CA ASP A 250 -12.55 -103.74 30.37
C ASP A 250 -11.07 -104.17 30.61
N ASN A 251 -10.16 -103.20 30.79
CA ASN A 251 -8.74 -103.49 31.13
C ASN A 251 -8.56 -104.07 32.54
N TYR A 252 -9.35 -103.62 33.51
CA TYR A 252 -9.28 -104.12 34.89
C TYR A 252 -9.61 -105.62 34.96
N ILE A 253 -10.63 -106.06 34.21
CA ILE A 253 -11.05 -107.47 34.17
C ILE A 253 -9.97 -108.36 33.56
N LEU A 254 -9.36 -107.95 32.44
CA LEU A 254 -8.27 -108.73 31.81
C LEU A 254 -7.08 -108.91 32.75
N THR A 255 -6.66 -107.84 33.40
CA THR A 255 -5.52 -107.87 34.34
C THR A 255 -5.77 -108.82 35.53
N LYS A 256 -7.02 -108.90 36.00
CA LYS A 256 -7.40 -109.80 37.09
C LYS A 256 -7.20 -111.28 36.73
N TYR A 257 -7.62 -111.70 35.54
CA TYR A 257 -7.44 -113.09 35.10
C TYR A 257 -5.96 -113.42 34.85
N GLU A 258 -5.18 -112.48 34.31
CA GLU A 258 -3.74 -112.64 34.12
C GLU A 258 -3.00 -112.86 35.46
N ASN A 259 -3.39 -112.12 36.51
CA ASN A 259 -2.83 -112.32 37.85
C ASN A 259 -3.22 -113.67 38.47
N GLN A 260 -4.44 -114.17 38.22
CA GLN A 260 -4.85 -115.50 38.68
C GLN A 260 -4.02 -116.62 38.05
N MET A 261 -3.72 -116.49 36.75
CA MET A 261 -2.82 -117.42 36.06
C MET A 261 -1.41 -117.39 36.67
N ARG A 262 -0.87 -116.20 36.97
CA ARG A 262 0.47 -116.09 37.57
C ARG A 262 0.53 -116.73 38.96
N PHE A 263 -0.46 -116.47 39.80
CA PHE A 263 -0.53 -117.03 41.16
C PHE A 263 -0.59 -118.56 41.14
N ALA A 264 -1.42 -119.15 40.29
CA ALA A 264 -1.54 -120.60 40.17
C ALA A 264 -0.21 -121.26 39.76
N GLN A 265 0.53 -120.63 38.83
CA GLN A 265 1.83 -121.13 38.41
C GLN A 265 2.85 -121.11 39.55
N GLU A 266 2.91 -120.02 40.31
CA GLU A 266 3.83 -119.90 41.46
C GLU A 266 3.57 -120.98 42.53
N GLN A 267 2.31 -121.35 42.78
CA GLN A 267 1.96 -122.41 43.74
C GLN A 267 2.35 -123.81 43.28
N ILE A 268 2.22 -124.11 41.98
CA ILE A 268 2.68 -125.39 41.41
C ILE A 268 4.19 -125.56 41.61
N ASP A 269 4.96 -124.49 41.40
CA ASP A 269 6.40 -124.53 41.57
C ASP A 269 6.78 -124.73 43.06
N LEU A 270 6.10 -124.04 43.98
CA LEU A 270 6.31 -124.19 45.43
C LEU A 270 6.03 -125.62 45.93
N ALA A 271 4.94 -126.25 45.48
CA ALA A 271 4.60 -127.62 45.87
C ALA A 271 5.70 -128.63 45.50
N ASN A 272 6.32 -128.45 44.34
CA ASN A 272 7.43 -129.30 43.90
C ASN A 272 8.67 -129.16 44.79
N ASP A 273 8.97 -127.96 45.28
CA ASP A 273 10.12 -127.72 46.15
C ASP A 273 9.86 -128.17 47.58
N GLU A 274 8.63 -128.04 48.09
CA GLU A 274 8.25 -128.55 49.41
C GLU A 274 8.42 -130.07 49.51
N LEU A 275 8.03 -130.83 48.46
CA LEU A 275 8.20 -132.29 48.43
C LEU A 275 9.67 -132.68 48.67
N LYS A 276 10.61 -132.01 47.99
CA LYS A 276 12.05 -132.32 48.11
C LYS A 276 12.53 -132.17 49.54
N LEU A 277 12.12 -131.08 50.21
CA LEU A 277 12.49 -130.81 51.59
C LEU A 277 11.89 -131.84 52.56
N ARG A 278 10.62 -132.20 52.38
CA ARG A 278 9.94 -133.21 53.22
C ARG A 278 10.58 -134.59 53.10
N VAL A 279 10.86 -135.04 51.88
CA VAL A 279 11.53 -136.34 51.64
C VAL A 279 12.89 -136.40 52.33
N GLN A 280 13.67 -135.32 52.26
CA GLN A 280 14.98 -135.27 52.90
C GLN A 280 14.88 -135.38 54.43
N ALA A 281 13.92 -134.70 55.05
CA ALA A 281 13.71 -134.73 56.50
C ALA A 281 13.28 -136.13 57.01
N ILE A 282 12.40 -136.81 56.26
CA ILE A 282 11.93 -138.17 56.61
C ILE A 282 13.11 -139.15 56.62
N MET A 283 13.95 -139.14 55.58
CA MET A 283 15.08 -140.07 55.49
C MET A 283 16.08 -139.89 56.64
N THR A 284 16.38 -138.65 57.01
CA THR A 284 17.31 -138.37 58.12
C THR A 284 16.80 -138.89 59.46
N ALA A 285 15.49 -138.74 59.76
CA ALA A 285 14.93 -139.18 61.03
C ALA A 285 14.98 -140.72 61.19
N VAL A 286 14.70 -141.44 60.10
CA VAL A 286 14.73 -142.92 60.10
C VAL A 286 16.15 -143.45 60.27
N GLU A 287 17.15 -142.82 59.66
CA GLU A 287 18.55 -143.21 59.86
C GLU A 287 19.01 -143.05 61.31
N GLU A 288 18.62 -141.96 61.98
CA GLU A 288 18.95 -141.72 63.39
C GLU A 288 18.34 -142.80 64.31
N GLU A 289 17.08 -143.17 64.10
CA GLU A 289 16.44 -144.23 64.89
C GLU A 289 17.11 -145.59 64.69
N ARG A 290 17.55 -145.90 63.47
CA ARG A 290 18.24 -147.16 63.17
C ARG A 290 19.55 -147.29 63.96
N VAL A 291 20.33 -146.21 64.05
CA VAL A 291 21.58 -146.18 64.83
C VAL A 291 21.30 -146.40 66.32
N TYR A 292 20.29 -145.70 66.86
CA TYR A 292 19.93 -145.81 68.28
C TYR A 292 19.62 -147.25 68.74
N TYR A 293 18.84 -148.00 67.95
CA TYR A 293 18.50 -149.38 68.32
C TYR A 293 19.68 -150.36 68.22
N GLN A 294 20.64 -150.13 67.33
CA GLN A 294 21.86 -150.94 67.24
C GLN A 294 22.76 -150.77 68.49
N ASP A 295 22.88 -149.54 68.99
CA ASP A 295 23.70 -149.23 70.17
C ASP A 295 23.19 -149.95 71.43
N ILE A 296 21.87 -150.05 71.61
CA ILE A 296 21.25 -150.77 72.74
C ILE A 296 21.68 -152.24 72.78
N ILE A 297 21.70 -152.89 71.61
CA ILE A 297 22.07 -154.31 71.49
C ILE A 297 23.54 -154.50 71.92
N SER A 298 24.43 -153.66 71.40
CA SER A 298 25.88 -153.77 71.67
C SER A 298 26.22 -153.61 73.17
N ASN A 299 25.55 -152.68 73.87
CA ASN A 299 25.82 -152.41 75.28
C ASN A 299 25.42 -153.58 76.19
N GLN A 300 24.31 -154.25 75.90
CA GLN A 300 23.83 -155.38 76.70
C GLN A 300 24.74 -156.62 76.56
N GLU A 301 25.30 -156.85 75.37
CA GLU A 301 26.32 -157.88 75.17
C GLU A 301 27.63 -157.61 75.92
N MET A 302 27.99 -156.34 76.10
CA MET A 302 29.20 -155.97 76.85
C MET A 302 29.03 -156.20 78.37
N LEU A 303 27.87 -155.87 78.94
CA LEU A 303 27.57 -156.04 80.37
C LEU A 303 27.59 -157.51 80.80
N THR A 304 27.05 -158.41 79.97
CA THR A 304 27.05 -159.86 80.23
C THR A 304 28.46 -160.44 80.23
N LYS A 305 29.35 -159.98 79.33
CA LYS A 305 30.76 -160.38 79.32
C LYS A 305 31.51 -159.95 80.60
N LYS A 306 31.29 -158.73 81.10
CA LYS A 306 31.90 -158.26 82.37
C LYS A 306 31.50 -159.12 83.57
N ARG A 307 30.22 -159.47 83.67
CA ARG A 307 29.72 -160.28 84.81
C ARG A 307 30.36 -161.67 84.88
N GLN A 308 30.79 -162.23 83.73
CA GLN A 308 31.54 -163.48 83.70
C GLN A 308 32.97 -163.34 84.22
N SER A 309 33.67 -162.23 83.90
CA SER A 309 35.04 -162.03 84.41
C SER A 309 35.05 -161.88 85.93
N ASP A 310 34.11 -161.12 86.48
CA ASP A 310 34.06 -160.86 87.93
C ASP A 310 33.86 -162.16 88.75
N LEU A 311 33.04 -163.09 88.25
CA LEU A 311 32.82 -164.40 88.89
C LEU A 311 34.05 -165.31 88.84
N LEU A 312 34.88 -165.21 87.78
CA LEU A 312 36.12 -165.96 87.64
C LEU A 312 37.20 -165.45 88.61
N ASP A 313 37.29 -164.14 88.79
CA ASP A 313 38.25 -163.52 89.71
C ASP A 313 37.93 -163.84 91.18
N GLU A 314 36.65 -163.81 91.57
CA GLU A 314 36.22 -164.23 92.91
C GLU A 314 36.59 -165.69 93.22
N TYR A 315 36.45 -166.56 92.22
CA TYR A 315 36.77 -167.97 92.36
C TYR A 315 38.27 -168.18 92.64
N GLN A 316 39.15 -167.47 91.92
CA GLN A 316 40.60 -167.56 92.12
C GLN A 316 41.04 -167.05 93.51
N ALA A 317 40.42 -165.98 94.01
CA ALA A 317 40.75 -165.42 95.32
C ALA A 317 40.46 -166.42 96.47
N LYS A 318 39.32 -167.12 96.41
CA LYS A 318 38.96 -168.12 97.43
C LYS A 318 39.81 -169.39 97.38
N ILE A 319 40.27 -169.79 96.19
CA ILE A 319 41.22 -170.90 96.04
C ILE A 319 42.52 -170.63 96.81
N TYR A 320 43.08 -169.43 96.66
CA TYR A 320 44.31 -169.04 97.36
C TYR A 320 44.14 -169.11 98.87
N GLN A 321 43.01 -168.64 99.39
CA GLN A 321 42.71 -168.64 100.83
C GLN A 321 42.67 -170.05 101.42
N GLN A 322 42.06 -171.01 100.70
CA GLN A 322 41.99 -172.38 101.17
C GLN A 322 43.33 -173.12 101.07
N ASN A 323 44.14 -172.86 100.03
CA ASN A 323 45.48 -173.44 99.93
C ASN A 323 46.39 -173.01 101.09
N LEU A 324 46.27 -171.75 101.54
CA LEU A 324 47.05 -171.22 102.66
C LEU A 324 46.68 -171.85 104.02
N LEU A 325 45.43 -172.28 104.17
CA LEU A 325 44.97 -173.04 105.34
C LEU A 325 45.50 -174.49 105.34
N VAL A 326 45.73 -175.08 104.16
CA VAL A 326 46.25 -176.45 104.01
C VAL A 326 47.73 -176.56 104.41
N GLU A 327 48.54 -175.51 104.20
CA GLU A 327 49.96 -175.53 104.58
C GLU A 327 50.19 -175.47 106.11
N ASN A 328 49.32 -174.81 106.87
CA ASN A 328 49.54 -174.50 108.29
C ASN A 328 49.16 -175.63 109.27
N LEU A 329 48.61 -176.75 108.80
CA LEU A 329 48.03 -177.78 109.66
C LEU A 329 48.88 -179.07 109.64
N THR A 330 49.40 -179.45 110.81
CA THR A 330 50.32 -180.58 111.03
C THR A 330 49.64 -181.92 111.38
N GLU A 331 48.34 -181.92 111.71
CA GLU A 331 47.55 -183.15 111.89
C GLU A 331 46.99 -183.68 110.56
N GLN A 332 47.12 -184.98 110.28
CA GLN A 332 46.64 -185.56 109.02
C GLN A 332 45.10 -185.58 108.89
N LYS A 333 44.38 -185.65 110.00
CA LYS A 333 42.91 -185.67 109.98
C LYS A 333 42.32 -184.33 109.58
N SER A 334 42.95 -183.21 109.95
CA SER A 334 42.48 -181.87 109.60
C SER A 334 42.70 -181.56 108.12
N LYS A 335 43.79 -182.03 107.49
CA LYS A 335 44.01 -181.87 106.03
C LYS A 335 42.89 -182.43 105.16
N LYS A 336 42.34 -183.61 105.51
CA LYS A 336 41.25 -184.23 104.73
C LYS A 336 39.92 -183.48 104.82
N VAL A 337 39.70 -182.68 105.87
CA VAL A 337 38.48 -181.87 106.00
C VAL A 337 38.53 -180.69 105.05
N VAL A 338 39.68 -180.03 104.94
CA VAL A 338 39.87 -178.86 104.08
C VAL A 338 39.81 -179.24 102.59
N GLU A 339 40.37 -180.40 102.20
CA GLU A 339 40.25 -180.90 100.81
C GLU A 339 38.79 -181.16 100.39
N LYS A 340 37.95 -181.63 101.31
CA LYS A 340 36.50 -181.82 101.06
C LYS A 340 35.76 -180.49 100.90
N GLU A 341 36.18 -179.46 101.62
CA GLU A 341 35.62 -178.12 101.47
C GLU A 341 36.02 -177.49 100.12
N PHE A 342 37.24 -177.75 99.66
CA PHE A 342 37.74 -177.25 98.37
C PHE A 342 36.92 -177.79 97.18
N HIS A 343 36.58 -179.08 97.20
CA HIS A 343 35.76 -179.69 96.16
C HIS A 343 34.35 -179.10 96.07
N LYS A 344 33.72 -178.84 97.21
CA LYS A 344 32.39 -178.20 97.26
C LYS A 344 32.41 -176.78 96.71
N LEU A 345 33.52 -176.07 96.85
CA LEU A 345 33.66 -174.70 96.37
C LEU A 345 33.77 -174.65 94.85
N LYS A 346 34.47 -175.61 94.24
CA LYS A 346 34.63 -175.73 92.78
C LYS A 346 33.29 -175.95 92.06
N GLU A 347 32.50 -176.93 92.50
CA GLU A 347 31.20 -177.23 91.86
C GLU A 347 30.21 -176.04 91.92
N ARG A 348 30.31 -175.21 92.97
CA ARG A 348 29.42 -174.06 93.16
C ARG A 348 29.72 -172.91 92.19
N TYR A 349 30.99 -172.66 91.85
CA TYR A 349 31.34 -171.61 90.91
C TYR A 349 31.21 -172.05 89.44
N GLU A 350 31.44 -173.33 89.12
CA GLU A 350 31.17 -173.87 87.78
C GLU A 350 29.67 -173.76 87.41
N SER A 351 28.77 -174.04 88.36
CA SER A 351 27.32 -173.89 88.16
C SER A 351 26.87 -172.43 88.01
N LEU A 352 27.49 -171.49 88.73
CA LEU A 352 27.19 -170.05 88.62
C LEU A 352 27.64 -169.48 87.26
N ILE A 353 28.80 -169.89 86.74
CA ILE A 353 29.28 -169.46 85.42
C ILE A 353 28.39 -170.01 84.30
N ALA A 354 27.90 -171.25 84.42
CA ALA A 354 26.97 -171.84 83.45
C ALA A 354 25.61 -171.11 83.42
N GLN A 355 25.08 -170.72 84.59
CA GLN A 355 23.85 -169.92 84.67
C GLN A 355 24.01 -168.54 84.03
N ALA A 356 25.16 -167.89 84.19
CA ALA A 356 25.42 -166.58 83.58
C ALA A 356 25.43 -166.62 82.04
N LYS A 357 25.78 -167.75 81.42
CA LYS A 357 25.70 -167.94 79.96
C LYS A 357 24.27 -168.08 79.45
N MET A 358 23.44 -168.89 80.11
CA MET A 358 22.05 -169.10 79.70
C MET A 358 21.22 -167.80 79.78
N THR A 359 21.50 -166.94 80.77
CA THR A 359 20.83 -165.62 80.88
C THR A 359 21.18 -164.64 79.74
N SER A 360 22.19 -164.92 78.92
CA SER A 360 22.59 -164.03 77.81
C SER A 360 21.81 -164.28 76.52
N GLU A 361 21.40 -165.52 76.24
CA GLU A 361 20.73 -165.87 74.97
C GLU A 361 19.21 -165.60 75.00
N GLU A 362 18.59 -165.52 76.18
CA GLU A 362 17.15 -165.29 76.36
C GLU A 362 16.77 -163.83 76.71
N ASN A 363 17.68 -162.86 76.53
CA ASN A 363 17.45 -161.49 77.00
C ASN A 363 16.42 -160.73 76.13
N GLN A 364 15.23 -160.50 76.67
CA GLN A 364 14.07 -159.90 75.97
C GLN A 364 14.36 -158.52 75.34
N ILE A 365 15.24 -157.72 75.93
CA ILE A 365 15.56 -156.36 75.45
C ILE A 365 16.20 -156.38 74.06
N ILE A 366 17.05 -157.38 73.77
CA ILE A 366 17.72 -157.52 72.47
C ILE A 366 16.70 -157.95 71.40
N GLN A 367 15.78 -158.86 71.74
CA GLN A 367 14.76 -159.33 70.80
C GLN A 367 13.78 -158.23 70.39
N ASP A 368 13.37 -157.38 71.33
CA ASP A 368 12.48 -156.24 71.01
C ASP A 368 13.18 -155.19 70.13
N ALA A 369 14.47 -154.91 70.36
CA ALA A 369 15.26 -154.01 69.51
C ALA A 369 15.35 -154.50 68.06
N PHE A 370 15.55 -155.80 67.83
CA PHE A 370 15.55 -156.38 66.48
C PHE A 370 14.18 -156.29 65.78
N ARG A 371 13.07 -156.48 66.51
CA ARG A 371 11.73 -156.34 65.93
C ARG A 371 11.47 -154.91 65.46
N ARG A 372 11.84 -153.92 66.26
CA ARG A 372 11.66 -152.49 65.91
C ARG A 372 12.52 -152.04 64.73
N LEU A 373 13.76 -152.55 64.63
CA LEU A 373 14.61 -152.30 63.46
C LEU A 373 13.98 -152.79 62.14
N LYS A 374 13.17 -153.86 62.19
CA LYS A 374 12.51 -154.41 61.01
C LYS A 374 11.25 -153.63 60.60
N THR A 375 10.52 -153.06 61.55
CA THR A 375 9.31 -152.24 61.27
C THR A 375 9.64 -150.83 60.80
N LEU A 376 10.89 -150.38 60.95
CA LEU A 376 11.33 -149.03 60.59
C LEU A 376 11.26 -148.78 59.07
N ASP A 377 11.60 -149.78 58.27
CA ASP A 377 11.64 -149.66 56.80
C ASP A 377 10.22 -149.53 56.22
N ASP A 378 9.23 -150.20 56.81
CA ASP A 378 7.81 -150.10 56.40
C ASP A 378 7.25 -148.68 56.65
N HIS A 379 7.61 -148.05 57.77
CA HIS A 379 7.19 -146.68 58.08
C HIS A 379 7.82 -145.62 57.15
N LEU A 380 9.04 -145.86 56.66
CA LEU A 380 9.69 -144.96 55.70
C LEU A 380 8.94 -144.96 54.35
N GLU A 381 8.52 -146.12 53.86
CA GLU A 381 7.77 -146.20 52.60
C GLU A 381 6.41 -145.48 52.70
N GLU A 382 5.68 -145.67 53.80
CA GLU A 382 4.37 -145.02 54.01
C GLU A 382 4.51 -143.49 54.02
N ALA A 383 5.47 -142.95 54.77
CA ALA A 383 5.70 -141.51 54.88
C ALA A 383 6.12 -140.86 53.53
N LEU A 384 6.89 -141.57 52.71
CA LEU A 384 7.27 -141.09 51.37
C LEU A 384 6.06 -141.05 50.42
N THR A 385 5.15 -142.03 50.50
CA THR A 385 3.94 -142.03 49.67
C THR A 385 2.98 -140.90 50.01
N GLU A 386 2.80 -140.59 51.30
CA GLU A 386 1.96 -139.47 51.75
C GLU A 386 2.54 -138.11 51.32
N ALA A 387 3.87 -137.95 51.34
CA ALA A 387 4.50 -136.73 50.86
C ALA A 387 4.25 -136.49 49.36
N VAL A 388 4.29 -137.56 48.55
CA VAL A 388 4.03 -137.48 47.10
C VAL A 388 2.57 -137.16 46.81
N SER A 389 1.62 -137.75 47.55
CA SER A 389 0.18 -137.49 47.31
C SER A 389 -0.18 -136.01 47.55
N LEU A 390 0.38 -135.39 48.59
CA LEU A 390 0.17 -133.96 48.88
C LEU A 390 0.68 -133.03 47.76
N ARG A 391 1.82 -133.37 47.14
CA ARG A 391 2.32 -132.62 45.98
C ARG A 391 1.33 -132.74 44.81
N ASP A 392 0.86 -133.94 44.52
CA ASP A 392 0.04 -134.17 43.34
C ASP A 392 -1.34 -133.51 43.47
N GLU A 393 -1.95 -133.53 44.66
CA GLU A 393 -3.20 -132.81 44.95
C GLU A 393 -3.07 -131.30 44.73
N THR A 394 -1.99 -130.69 45.27
CA THR A 394 -1.77 -129.23 45.14
C THR A 394 -1.48 -128.81 43.70
N ILE A 395 -0.74 -129.61 42.93
CA ILE A 395 -0.49 -129.36 41.52
C ILE A 395 -1.79 -129.45 40.71
N GLU A 396 -2.63 -130.45 40.96
CA GLU A 396 -3.88 -130.65 40.22
C GLU A 396 -4.88 -129.51 40.45
N GLU A 397 -5.08 -129.08 41.71
CA GLU A 397 -5.95 -127.95 42.04
C GLU A 397 -5.50 -126.66 41.35
N MET A 398 -4.21 -126.35 41.41
CA MET A 398 -3.68 -125.10 40.85
C MET A 398 -3.63 -125.13 39.31
N GLN A 399 -3.39 -126.28 38.69
CA GLN A 399 -3.51 -126.42 37.23
C GLN A 399 -4.96 -126.18 36.76
N SER A 400 -5.95 -126.63 37.52
CA SER A 400 -7.36 -126.35 37.22
C SER A 400 -7.67 -124.85 37.31
N VAL A 401 -7.15 -124.15 38.32
CA VAL A 401 -7.30 -122.69 38.45
C VAL A 401 -6.63 -121.97 37.28
N TYR A 402 -5.42 -122.38 36.90
CA TYR A 402 -4.69 -121.80 35.77
C TYR A 402 -5.47 -121.93 34.46
N ASN A 403 -5.96 -123.13 34.15
CA ASN A 403 -6.68 -123.39 32.91
C ASN A 403 -8.01 -122.62 32.84
N ASN A 404 -8.77 -122.61 33.94
CA ASN A 404 -10.03 -121.84 34.01
C ASN A 404 -9.79 -120.33 33.84
N ALA A 405 -8.74 -119.77 34.45
CA ALA A 405 -8.39 -118.37 34.30
C ALA A 405 -7.97 -118.05 32.85
N LYS A 406 -7.20 -118.95 32.22
CA LYS A 406 -6.76 -118.81 30.82
C LYS A 406 -7.91 -118.81 29.83
N GLU A 407 -8.84 -119.76 29.94
CA GLU A 407 -10.02 -119.84 29.07
C GLU A 407 -10.88 -118.57 29.17
N ARG A 408 -11.10 -118.07 30.40
CA ARG A 408 -11.88 -116.84 30.62
C ARG A 408 -11.18 -115.60 30.07
N TYR A 409 -9.85 -115.52 30.21
CA TYR A 409 -9.05 -114.44 29.65
C TYR A 409 -9.17 -114.39 28.12
N GLU A 410 -9.00 -115.52 27.44
CA GLU A 410 -9.08 -115.61 25.98
C GLU A 410 -10.50 -115.32 25.46
N TYR A 411 -11.53 -115.83 26.15
CA TYR A 411 -12.92 -115.52 25.81
C TYR A 411 -13.24 -114.02 25.94
N PHE A 412 -12.87 -113.40 27.07
CA PHE A 412 -13.16 -111.99 27.30
C PHE A 412 -12.39 -111.09 26.33
N LYS A 413 -11.15 -111.43 26.00
CA LYS A 413 -10.35 -110.72 24.98
C LYS A 413 -11.03 -110.73 23.60
N ASN A 414 -11.59 -111.86 23.18
CA ASN A 414 -12.33 -111.96 21.92
C ASN A 414 -13.67 -111.21 21.95
N TYR A 415 -14.35 -111.17 23.09
CA TYR A 415 -15.58 -110.38 23.26
C TYR A 415 -15.32 -108.88 23.10
N LEU A 416 -14.24 -108.36 23.70
CA LEU A 416 -13.86 -106.94 23.57
C LEU A 416 -13.58 -106.51 22.13
N ALA A 417 -12.98 -107.40 21.32
CA ALA A 417 -12.69 -107.10 19.92
C ALA A 417 -13.95 -106.87 19.06
N ASN A 418 -15.11 -107.39 19.47
CA ASN A 418 -16.35 -107.37 18.69
C ASN A 418 -17.48 -106.52 19.33
N LYS A 419 -17.19 -105.74 20.38
CA LYS A 419 -18.20 -104.95 21.13
C LYS A 419 -18.51 -103.63 20.41
N VAL A 420 -19.79 -103.39 20.11
CA VAL A 420 -20.32 -102.09 19.64
C VAL A 420 -20.55 -101.19 20.86
N GLU A 421 -20.09 -99.93 20.80
CA GLU A 421 -20.24 -98.98 21.92
C GLU A 421 -21.74 -98.71 22.23
N PRO A 422 -22.18 -98.80 23.49
CA PRO A 422 -23.60 -98.77 23.84
C PRO A 422 -24.33 -97.44 23.63
N LEU A 423 -23.62 -96.35 23.29
CA LEU A 423 -24.18 -94.99 23.15
C LEU A 423 -24.28 -94.45 21.73
N GLU A 424 -23.82 -95.17 20.70
CA GLU A 424 -23.89 -94.67 19.32
C GLU A 424 -25.32 -94.31 18.87
N PRO A 425 -26.37 -95.13 19.10
CA PRO A 425 -27.72 -94.82 18.58
C PRO A 425 -28.38 -93.59 19.23
N THR A 426 -28.16 -93.39 20.53
CA THR A 426 -28.74 -92.28 21.30
C THR A 426 -28.04 -90.96 21.01
N PHE A 427 -26.74 -91.00 20.68
CA PHE A 427 -25.96 -89.85 20.25
C PHE A 427 -26.50 -89.23 18.94
N TYR A 428 -26.78 -90.04 17.92
CA TYR A 428 -27.30 -89.54 16.64
C TYR A 428 -28.72 -88.97 16.77
N GLN A 429 -29.61 -89.62 17.53
CA GLN A 429 -30.98 -89.14 17.76
C GLN A 429 -31.01 -87.80 18.51
N THR A 430 -30.13 -87.61 19.49
CA THR A 430 -30.05 -86.35 20.24
C THR A 430 -29.47 -85.22 19.40
N LEU A 431 -28.47 -85.49 18.55
CA LEU A 431 -27.91 -84.51 17.61
C LEU A 431 -28.95 -84.03 16.58
N GLU A 432 -29.77 -84.94 16.05
CA GLU A 432 -30.85 -84.59 15.12
C GLU A 432 -31.93 -83.72 15.79
N ARG A 433 -32.31 -84.04 17.04
CA ARG A 433 -33.23 -83.20 17.83
C ARG A 433 -32.68 -81.79 18.07
N MET A 434 -31.39 -81.65 18.37
CA MET A 434 -30.74 -80.33 18.52
C MET A 434 -30.81 -79.53 17.23
N GLN A 435 -30.50 -80.17 16.09
CA GLN A 435 -30.51 -79.52 14.79
C GLN A 435 -31.92 -79.04 14.39
N ASN A 436 -32.95 -79.84 14.68
CA ASN A 436 -34.33 -79.47 14.42
C ASN A 436 -34.80 -78.30 15.30
N ARG A 437 -34.39 -78.26 16.58
CA ARG A 437 -34.67 -77.11 17.47
C ARG A 437 -34.00 -75.83 16.98
N TYR A 438 -32.75 -75.90 16.52
CA TYR A 438 -32.04 -74.76 15.95
C TYR A 438 -32.75 -74.20 14.71
N LYS A 439 -33.11 -75.07 13.76
CA LYS A 439 -33.86 -74.68 12.56
C LYS A 439 -35.21 -74.04 12.89
N TYR A 440 -35.92 -74.58 13.89
CA TYR A 440 -37.20 -74.00 14.34
C TYR A 440 -37.01 -72.58 14.90
N LYS A 441 -36.03 -72.38 15.78
CA LYS A 441 -35.74 -71.06 16.38
C LYS A 441 -35.30 -70.00 15.34
N LEU A 442 -34.57 -70.41 14.31
CA LEU A 442 -34.25 -69.51 13.19
C LEU A 442 -35.50 -69.09 12.42
N LYS A 443 -36.37 -70.05 12.07
CA LYS A 443 -37.62 -69.74 11.36
C LYS A 443 -38.56 -68.84 12.17
N THR A 444 -38.60 -68.97 13.50
CA THR A 444 -39.39 -68.07 14.34
C THR A 444 -38.82 -66.65 14.33
N ALA A 445 -37.48 -66.49 14.34
CA ALA A 445 -36.86 -65.17 14.23
C ALA A 445 -37.04 -64.54 12.84
N GLU A 446 -37.03 -65.35 11.78
CA GLU A 446 -37.36 -64.89 10.42
C GLU A 446 -38.81 -64.38 10.34
N ALA A 447 -39.76 -65.10 10.93
CA ALA A 447 -41.14 -64.67 10.99
C ALA A 447 -41.35 -63.39 11.82
N GLU A 448 -40.61 -63.23 12.93
CA GLU A 448 -40.63 -62.00 13.74
C GLU A 448 -40.03 -60.80 12.98
N LEU A 449 -38.97 -61.01 12.20
CA LEU A 449 -38.42 -59.99 11.28
C LEU A 449 -39.47 -59.58 10.26
N ASP A 450 -40.10 -60.54 9.57
CA ASP A 450 -41.09 -60.26 8.53
C ASP A 450 -42.26 -59.43 9.09
N ILE A 451 -42.76 -59.76 10.28
CA ILE A 451 -43.84 -58.99 10.93
C ILE A 451 -43.39 -57.56 11.24
N LYS A 452 -42.19 -57.37 11.81
CA LYS A 452 -41.68 -56.04 12.19
C LYS A 452 -41.38 -55.17 10.96
N THR A 453 -40.86 -55.76 9.89
CA THR A 453 -40.42 -55.02 8.70
C THR A 453 -41.55 -54.68 7.74
N LYS A 454 -42.69 -55.41 7.76
CA LYS A 454 -43.79 -55.22 6.82
C LYS A 454 -44.40 -53.81 6.89
N ASP A 455 -44.82 -53.39 8.07
CA ASP A 455 -45.45 -52.07 8.26
C ASP A 455 -44.42 -50.93 8.07
N LEU A 456 -43.14 -51.18 8.39
CA LEU A 456 -42.06 -50.21 8.20
C LEU A 456 -41.68 -50.03 6.72
N LEU A 457 -41.74 -51.10 5.93
CA LEU A 457 -41.50 -51.05 4.48
C LEU A 457 -42.59 -50.27 3.76
N ASP A 458 -43.86 -50.46 4.16
CA ASP A 458 -44.97 -49.71 3.58
C ASP A 458 -44.83 -48.21 3.86
N ASN A 459 -44.48 -47.82 5.09
CA ASN A 459 -44.18 -46.42 5.44
C ASN A 459 -42.97 -45.85 4.66
N TYR A 460 -41.91 -46.62 4.49
CA TYR A 460 -40.74 -46.20 3.69
C TYR A 460 -41.11 -45.99 2.21
N LEU A 461 -41.93 -46.88 1.64
CA LEU A 461 -42.39 -46.75 0.25
C LEU A 461 -43.31 -45.54 0.08
N GLU A 462 -44.22 -45.27 1.01
CA GLU A 462 -45.05 -44.07 0.99
C GLU A 462 -44.20 -42.80 0.97
N VAL A 463 -43.22 -42.68 1.87
CA VAL A 463 -42.32 -41.51 1.93
C VAL A 463 -41.45 -41.41 0.67
N TYR A 464 -40.89 -42.53 0.19
CA TYR A 464 -40.04 -42.55 -1.01
C TYR A 464 -40.77 -42.13 -2.29
N PHE A 465 -42.06 -42.44 -2.41
CA PHE A 465 -42.89 -42.07 -3.57
C PHE A 465 -43.62 -40.73 -3.40
N THR A 466 -43.51 -40.04 -2.25
CA THR A 466 -43.96 -38.65 -2.18
C THR A 466 -43.14 -37.78 -3.13
N GLU A 467 -43.81 -37.05 -4.02
CA GLU A 467 -43.13 -36.20 -5.01
C GLU A 467 -42.24 -35.16 -4.30
N GLN A 468 -40.99 -35.06 -4.74
CA GLN A 468 -40.09 -34.03 -4.25
C GLN A 468 -40.68 -32.64 -4.57
N PRO A 469 -40.63 -31.70 -3.61
CA PRO A 469 -41.19 -30.36 -3.82
C PRO A 469 -40.39 -29.63 -4.90
N ASP A 470 -41.00 -29.42 -6.07
CA ASP A 470 -40.39 -28.70 -7.17
C ASP A 470 -40.28 -27.19 -6.88
N LEU A 471 -39.23 -26.56 -7.44
CA LEU A 471 -39.06 -25.11 -7.37
C LEU A 471 -40.15 -24.43 -8.21
N ASP A 472 -40.89 -23.50 -7.62
CA ASP A 472 -41.91 -22.69 -8.31
C ASP A 472 -41.27 -21.66 -9.26
N ARG A 473 -40.79 -22.16 -10.40
CA ARG A 473 -40.07 -21.38 -11.43
C ARG A 473 -40.92 -20.24 -11.99
N ALA A 474 -42.24 -20.40 -12.03
CA ALA A 474 -43.17 -19.39 -12.53
C ALA A 474 -43.14 -18.13 -11.66
N LYS A 475 -43.23 -18.28 -10.32
CA LYS A 475 -43.12 -17.16 -9.39
C LYS A 475 -41.74 -16.48 -9.42
N LEU A 476 -40.68 -17.24 -9.67
CA LEU A 476 -39.33 -16.69 -9.75
C LEU A 476 -39.17 -15.82 -11.01
N ILE A 477 -39.69 -16.27 -12.15
CA ILE A 477 -39.70 -15.50 -13.41
C ILE A 477 -40.58 -14.26 -13.30
N GLU A 478 -41.75 -14.35 -12.68
CA GLU A 478 -42.65 -13.21 -12.46
C GLU A 478 -41.97 -12.10 -11.64
N ASN A 479 -41.28 -12.46 -10.56
CA ASN A 479 -40.53 -11.51 -9.74
C ASN A 479 -39.34 -10.88 -10.50
N ILE A 480 -38.67 -11.62 -11.38
CA ILE A 480 -37.59 -11.06 -12.23
C ILE A 480 -38.16 -10.03 -13.21
N ASN A 481 -39.32 -10.30 -13.81
CA ASN A 481 -39.98 -9.36 -14.72
C ASN A 481 -40.43 -8.09 -14.00
N LEU A 482 -41.00 -8.22 -12.79
CA LEU A 482 -41.36 -7.06 -11.96
C LEU A 482 -40.13 -6.20 -11.61
N MET A 483 -38.98 -6.82 -11.32
CA MET A 483 -37.73 -6.10 -11.08
C MET A 483 -37.29 -5.30 -12.31
N GLN A 484 -37.39 -5.89 -13.51
CA GLN A 484 -37.00 -5.20 -14.74
C GLN A 484 -37.87 -3.98 -15.00
N VAL A 485 -39.18 -4.11 -14.84
CA VAL A 485 -40.13 -2.99 -14.99
C VAL A 485 -39.82 -1.88 -13.98
N GLU A 486 -39.55 -2.20 -12.72
CA GLU A 486 -39.19 -1.19 -11.71
C GLU A 486 -37.83 -0.52 -11.96
N LYS A 487 -36.88 -1.22 -12.60
CA LYS A 487 -35.62 -0.62 -13.04
C LYS A 487 -35.85 0.33 -14.20
N GLU A 488 -36.67 -0.05 -15.18
CA GLU A 488 -37.01 0.78 -16.33
C GLU A 488 -37.75 2.06 -15.91
N THR A 489 -38.65 1.99 -14.92
CA THR A 489 -39.28 3.20 -14.37
C THR A 489 -38.28 4.09 -13.66
N ALA A 490 -37.36 3.53 -12.87
CA ALA A 490 -36.31 4.30 -12.22
C ALA A 490 -35.35 4.97 -13.22
N THR A 491 -35.00 4.31 -14.32
CA THR A 491 -34.17 4.91 -15.38
C THR A 491 -34.92 6.03 -16.10
N ASN A 492 -36.21 5.85 -16.41
CA ASN A 492 -37.03 6.88 -17.05
C ASN A 492 -37.18 8.13 -16.16
N ASP A 493 -37.39 7.95 -14.86
CA ASP A 493 -37.42 9.06 -13.88
C ASP A 493 -36.10 9.84 -13.90
N TYR A 494 -34.97 9.13 -13.95
CA TYR A 494 -33.64 9.74 -13.98
C TYR A 494 -33.40 10.52 -15.26
N GLU A 495 -33.75 9.96 -16.42
CA GLU A 495 -33.63 10.66 -17.71
C GLU A 495 -34.46 11.95 -17.75
N GLN A 496 -35.68 11.92 -17.19
CA GLN A 496 -36.52 13.11 -17.07
C GLN A 496 -35.93 14.16 -16.13
N GLU A 497 -35.40 13.75 -14.97
CA GLU A 497 -34.73 14.67 -14.04
C GLU A 497 -33.49 15.32 -14.69
N ILE A 498 -32.68 14.57 -15.43
CA ILE A 498 -31.51 15.10 -16.14
C ILE A 498 -31.92 16.05 -17.27
N ALA A 499 -32.92 15.68 -18.08
CA ALA A 499 -33.41 16.54 -19.16
C ALA A 499 -33.94 17.88 -18.62
N ALA A 500 -34.61 17.87 -17.45
CA ALA A 500 -35.07 19.08 -16.79
C ALA A 500 -33.90 19.97 -16.31
N ILE A 501 -32.85 19.37 -15.73
CA ILE A 501 -31.63 20.08 -15.31
C ILE A 501 -30.92 20.71 -16.52
N ASP A 502 -30.81 19.98 -17.62
CA ASP A 502 -30.18 20.47 -18.85
C ASP A 502 -30.95 21.64 -19.48
N LEU A 503 -32.29 21.58 -19.47
CA LEU A 503 -33.14 22.64 -19.99
C LEU A 503 -33.07 23.92 -19.14
N GLU A 504 -33.13 23.78 -17.81
CA GLU A 504 -32.91 24.90 -16.87
C GLU A 504 -31.52 25.52 -17.10
N TYR A 505 -30.52 24.67 -17.37
CA TYR A 505 -29.17 25.13 -17.63
C TYR A 505 -29.04 25.93 -18.93
N GLN A 506 -29.62 25.43 -20.02
CA GLN A 506 -29.59 26.10 -21.33
C GLN A 506 -30.23 27.49 -21.27
N GLN A 507 -31.42 27.60 -20.65
CA GLN A 507 -32.12 28.88 -20.53
C GLN A 507 -31.27 29.96 -19.86
N LYS A 508 -30.64 29.61 -18.74
CA LYS A 508 -29.83 30.56 -17.98
C LYS A 508 -28.47 30.83 -18.62
N SER A 509 -27.90 29.86 -19.34
CA SER A 509 -26.72 30.07 -20.16
C SER A 509 -27.00 31.11 -21.27
N ASP A 510 -28.13 30.99 -21.95
CA ASP A 510 -28.57 31.96 -22.97
C ASP A 510 -28.79 33.35 -22.39
N GLU A 511 -29.35 33.47 -21.18
CA GLU A 511 -29.48 34.75 -20.46
C GLU A 511 -28.11 35.38 -20.16
N LEU A 512 -27.14 34.59 -19.71
CA LEU A 512 -25.79 35.08 -19.42
C LEU A 512 -25.03 35.49 -20.70
N ILE A 513 -25.24 34.77 -21.81
CA ILE A 513 -24.72 35.13 -23.14
C ILE A 513 -25.33 36.45 -23.61
N LYS A 514 -26.63 36.67 -23.43
CA LYS A 514 -27.29 37.95 -23.75
C LYS A 514 -26.68 39.09 -22.93
N LYS A 515 -26.57 38.94 -21.61
CA LYS A 515 -25.93 39.94 -20.73
C LYS A 515 -24.48 40.25 -21.15
N LYS A 516 -23.71 39.23 -21.52
CA LYS A 516 -22.33 39.42 -22.03
C LYS A 516 -22.32 40.31 -23.27
N ASN A 517 -23.21 40.05 -24.22
CA ASN A 517 -23.31 40.84 -25.45
C ASN A 517 -23.79 42.26 -25.19
N GLU A 518 -24.70 42.46 -24.23
CA GLU A 518 -25.14 43.79 -23.77
C GLU A 518 -23.97 44.60 -23.21
N ILE A 519 -23.17 44.03 -22.31
CA ILE A 519 -21.97 44.69 -21.74
C ILE A 519 -21.00 45.13 -22.85
N ILE A 520 -20.74 44.26 -23.84
CA ILE A 520 -19.85 44.58 -24.96
C ILE A 520 -20.42 45.73 -25.81
N ASN A 521 -21.72 45.71 -26.08
CA ASN A 521 -22.38 46.72 -26.89
C ASN A 521 -22.46 48.08 -26.17
N GLU A 522 -22.71 48.09 -24.86
CA GLU A 522 -22.67 49.31 -24.05
C GLU A 522 -21.26 49.92 -24.01
N ALA A 523 -20.23 49.10 -23.77
CA ALA A 523 -18.84 49.57 -23.78
C ALA A 523 -18.44 50.19 -25.13
N LYS A 524 -18.87 49.58 -26.24
CA LYS A 524 -18.67 50.14 -27.59
C LYS A 524 -19.39 51.47 -27.76
N LYS A 525 -20.67 51.58 -27.40
CA LYS A 525 -21.43 52.83 -27.47
C LYS A 525 -20.77 53.95 -26.66
N PHE A 526 -20.30 53.66 -25.45
CA PHE A 526 -19.58 54.65 -24.64
C PHE A 526 -18.26 55.09 -25.27
N LYS A 527 -17.51 54.16 -25.87
CA LYS A 527 -16.29 54.50 -26.62
C LYS A 527 -16.58 55.38 -27.83
N ASP A 528 -17.59 55.04 -28.62
CA ASP A 528 -17.98 55.81 -29.79
C ASP A 528 -18.37 57.26 -29.39
N LEU A 529 -19.11 57.42 -28.29
CA LEU A 529 -19.43 58.72 -27.70
C LEU A 529 -18.20 59.49 -27.23
N ILE A 530 -17.20 58.82 -26.65
CA ILE A 530 -15.93 59.44 -26.23
C ILE A 530 -15.13 59.90 -27.46
N THR A 531 -15.07 59.10 -28.52
CA THR A 531 -14.38 59.48 -29.76
C THR A 531 -15.07 60.64 -30.47
N GLU A 532 -16.40 60.65 -30.53
CA GLU A 532 -17.15 61.76 -31.11
C GLU A 532 -16.93 63.05 -30.33
N LYS A 533 -16.97 62.99 -28.98
CA LYS A 533 -16.62 64.14 -28.13
C LYS A 533 -15.19 64.62 -28.36
N ARG A 534 -14.24 63.70 -28.49
CA ARG A 534 -12.83 64.02 -28.76
C ARG A 534 -12.69 64.81 -30.06
N GLU A 535 -13.34 64.36 -31.12
CA GLU A 535 -13.28 65.02 -32.43
C GLU A 535 -13.90 66.42 -32.36
N VAL A 536 -15.08 66.56 -31.75
CA VAL A 536 -15.77 67.86 -31.64
C VAL A 536 -14.99 68.86 -30.78
N GLU A 537 -14.57 68.47 -29.58
CA GLU A 537 -13.86 69.38 -28.66
C GLU A 537 -12.48 69.76 -29.19
N ILE A 538 -11.74 68.84 -29.83
CA ILE A 538 -10.45 69.17 -30.44
C ILE A 538 -10.66 70.07 -31.67
N GLN A 539 -11.65 69.81 -32.52
CA GLN A 539 -11.93 70.64 -33.69
C GLN A 539 -12.29 72.08 -33.28
N THR A 540 -13.18 72.25 -32.31
CA THR A 540 -13.53 73.58 -31.79
C THR A 540 -12.32 74.35 -31.26
N LYS A 541 -11.41 73.69 -30.53
CA LYS A 541 -10.15 74.32 -30.07
C LYS A 541 -9.18 74.64 -31.20
N GLN A 542 -9.11 73.81 -32.24
CA GLN A 542 -8.32 74.10 -33.43
C GLN A 542 -8.87 75.31 -34.21
N GLU A 543 -10.20 75.44 -34.30
CA GLU A 543 -10.85 76.61 -34.90
C GLU A 543 -10.57 77.89 -34.09
N GLU A 544 -10.65 77.83 -32.75
CA GLU A 544 -10.28 78.95 -31.87
C GLU A 544 -8.82 79.38 -32.07
N LEU A 545 -7.89 78.43 -32.20
CA LEU A 545 -6.48 78.69 -32.47
C LEU A 545 -6.27 79.37 -33.84
N LEU A 546 -7.02 78.93 -34.86
CA LEU A 546 -6.96 79.53 -36.20
C LEU A 546 -7.54 80.96 -36.20
N ILE A 547 -8.60 81.21 -35.44
CA ILE A 547 -9.16 82.55 -35.23
C ILE A 547 -8.14 83.45 -34.54
N LEU A 548 -7.43 82.94 -33.53
CA LEU A 548 -6.36 83.66 -32.83
C LEU A 548 -5.22 84.06 -33.79
N GLU A 549 -4.74 83.12 -34.61
CA GLU A 549 -3.70 83.37 -35.62
C GLU A 549 -4.11 84.49 -36.60
N ASN A 550 -5.33 84.41 -37.12
CA ASN A 550 -5.87 85.42 -38.01
C ASN A 550 -5.99 86.78 -37.34
N ARG A 551 -6.48 86.83 -36.09
CA ARG A 551 -6.60 88.07 -35.30
C ARG A 551 -5.22 88.71 -35.08
N TYR A 552 -4.21 87.93 -34.73
CA TYR A 552 -2.85 88.42 -34.54
C TYR A 552 -2.29 89.03 -35.84
N HIS A 553 -2.41 88.32 -36.96
CA HIS A 553 -1.94 88.82 -38.26
C HIS A 553 -2.67 90.09 -38.71
N GLN A 554 -3.96 90.19 -38.45
CA GLN A 554 -4.74 91.40 -38.77
C GLN A 554 -4.29 92.58 -37.92
N GLN A 555 -4.18 92.41 -36.60
CA GLN A 555 -3.68 93.45 -35.70
C GLN A 555 -2.26 93.92 -36.08
N GLN A 556 -1.39 93.02 -36.51
CA GLN A 556 -0.04 93.37 -36.95
C GLN A 556 -0.07 94.25 -38.20
N ARG A 557 -0.93 93.93 -39.18
CA ARG A 557 -1.11 94.75 -40.39
C ARG A 557 -1.67 96.13 -40.05
N ASP A 558 -2.72 96.20 -39.23
CA ASP A 558 -3.37 97.45 -38.86
C ASP A 558 -2.40 98.39 -38.12
N LYS A 559 -1.58 97.85 -37.21
CA LYS A 559 -0.54 98.60 -36.51
C LYS A 559 0.57 99.09 -37.45
N GLN A 560 0.98 98.29 -38.43
CA GLN A 560 1.96 98.70 -39.44
C GLN A 560 1.43 99.85 -40.31
N VAL A 561 0.19 99.75 -40.78
CA VAL A 561 -0.45 100.81 -41.58
C VAL A 561 -0.59 102.09 -40.77
N SER A 562 -1.00 102.00 -39.49
CA SER A 562 -1.06 103.16 -38.59
C SER A 562 0.30 103.83 -38.44
N TYR A 563 1.36 103.05 -38.21
CA TYR A 563 2.73 103.56 -38.07
C TYR A 563 3.23 104.28 -39.33
N GLU A 564 3.01 103.69 -40.51
CA GLU A 564 3.39 104.31 -41.78
C GLU A 564 2.66 105.64 -42.00
N SER A 565 1.37 105.70 -41.65
CA SER A 565 0.58 106.93 -41.76
C SER A 565 1.06 108.04 -40.80
N GLU A 566 1.46 107.70 -39.57
CA GLU A 566 1.99 108.67 -38.60
C GLU A 566 3.34 109.24 -39.04
N ILE A 567 4.22 108.39 -39.60
CA ILE A 567 5.47 108.86 -40.21
C ILE A 567 5.17 109.82 -41.37
N GLU A 568 4.25 109.44 -42.25
CA GLU A 568 3.89 110.27 -43.40
C GLU A 568 3.36 111.63 -42.93
N ASN A 569 2.49 111.66 -41.92
CA ASN A 569 1.98 112.89 -41.32
C ASN A 569 3.10 113.77 -40.75
N LEU A 570 4.01 113.23 -39.94
CA LEU A 570 5.15 113.99 -39.39
C LEU A 570 6.06 114.54 -40.48
N THR A 571 6.30 113.77 -41.55
CA THR A 571 7.08 114.26 -42.70
C THR A 571 6.36 115.35 -43.48
N ASN A 572 5.04 115.26 -43.60
CA ASN A 572 4.21 116.27 -44.26
C ASN A 572 4.15 117.58 -43.45
N GLU A 573 3.98 117.50 -42.13
CA GLU A 573 4.04 118.65 -41.23
C GLU A 573 5.39 119.38 -41.32
N TYR A 574 6.49 118.63 -41.35
CA TYR A 574 7.83 119.19 -41.57
C TYR A 574 7.93 119.95 -42.90
N ASN A 575 7.41 119.37 -43.98
CA ASN A 575 7.47 120.00 -45.29
C ASN A 575 6.56 121.24 -45.39
N GLN A 576 5.39 121.21 -44.75
CA GLN A 576 4.46 122.35 -44.71
C GLN A 576 5.04 123.53 -43.93
N THR A 577 5.54 123.31 -42.71
CA THR A 577 6.17 124.36 -41.88
C THR A 577 7.39 124.98 -42.59
N LEU A 578 8.17 124.18 -43.31
CA LEU A 578 9.29 124.66 -44.12
C LEU A 578 8.84 125.51 -45.31
N ASN A 579 7.70 125.20 -45.93
CA ASN A 579 7.14 125.99 -47.03
C ASN A 579 6.51 127.30 -46.54
N GLU A 580 5.82 127.28 -45.40
CA GLU A 580 5.22 128.47 -44.79
C GLU A 580 6.28 129.48 -44.33
N SER A 581 7.34 129.01 -43.66
CA SER A 581 8.46 129.86 -43.25
C SER A 581 9.14 130.52 -44.45
N LYS A 582 9.35 129.79 -45.56
CA LYS A 582 9.85 130.36 -46.82
C LYS A 582 8.92 131.43 -47.40
N LYS A 583 7.60 131.17 -47.45
CA LYS A 583 6.60 132.13 -47.96
C LYS A 583 6.59 133.41 -47.12
N TYR A 584 6.58 133.30 -45.80
CA TYR A 584 6.56 134.44 -44.88
C TYR A 584 7.76 135.38 -45.12
N ILE A 585 8.95 134.81 -45.32
CA ILE A 585 10.18 135.58 -45.51
C ILE A 585 10.25 136.24 -46.89
N LEU A 586 9.78 135.53 -47.91
CA LEU A 586 9.68 136.10 -49.25
C LEU A 586 8.72 137.31 -49.26
N ASN A 587 7.60 137.21 -48.54
CA ASN A 587 6.64 138.32 -48.38
C ASN A 587 7.26 139.52 -47.63
N LEU A 588 8.04 139.28 -46.57
CA LEU A 588 8.76 140.33 -45.83
C LEU A 588 9.79 141.05 -46.71
N SER A 589 10.59 140.30 -47.47
CA SER A 589 11.62 140.88 -48.35
C SER A 589 11.01 141.70 -49.49
N GLN A 590 9.90 141.23 -50.10
CA GLN A 590 9.13 141.98 -51.08
C GLN A 590 8.53 143.27 -50.50
N SER A 591 8.02 143.22 -49.27
CA SER A 591 7.46 144.40 -48.59
C SER A 591 8.53 145.47 -48.35
N PHE A 592 9.73 145.08 -47.90
CA PHE A 592 10.88 145.99 -47.79
C PHE A 592 11.31 146.57 -49.15
N GLU A 593 11.22 145.77 -50.22
CA GLU A 593 11.57 146.23 -51.56
C GLU A 593 10.59 147.29 -52.10
N LYS A 594 9.29 147.13 -51.81
CA LYS A 594 8.28 148.15 -52.14
C LYS A 594 8.61 149.49 -51.48
N VAL A 595 9.03 149.48 -50.20
CA VAL A 595 9.48 150.68 -49.49
C VAL A 595 10.72 151.29 -50.15
N LEU A 596 11.72 150.49 -50.53
CA LEU A 596 12.90 151.05 -51.22
C LEU A 596 12.60 151.59 -52.62
N ASN A 597 11.56 151.06 -53.28
CA ASN A 597 11.17 151.48 -54.62
C ASN A 597 10.55 152.89 -54.64
N THR A 598 9.90 153.34 -53.57
CA THR A 598 9.35 154.71 -53.49
C THR A 598 10.44 155.78 -53.55
N TYR A 599 11.66 155.47 -53.10
CA TYR A 599 12.81 156.38 -53.14
C TYR A 599 13.57 156.39 -54.49
N LYS A 600 13.23 155.50 -55.44
CA LYS A 600 13.91 155.42 -56.76
C LYS A 600 13.90 156.72 -57.58
N PRO A 601 12.82 157.52 -57.63
CA PRO A 601 12.80 158.79 -58.38
C PRO A 601 13.85 159.78 -57.86
N TYR A 602 14.00 159.89 -56.55
CA TYR A 602 15.00 160.75 -55.91
C TYR A 602 16.44 160.31 -56.22
N VAL A 603 16.69 159.00 -56.19
CA VAL A 603 17.99 158.42 -56.59
C VAL A 603 18.30 158.66 -58.07
N ARG A 604 17.29 158.81 -58.95
CA ARG A 604 17.51 159.12 -60.37
C ARG A 604 17.93 160.57 -60.57
N LEU A 605 17.32 161.52 -59.86
CA LEU A 605 17.66 162.94 -59.94
C LEU A 605 19.08 163.24 -59.44
N THR A 606 19.48 162.63 -58.33
CA THR A 606 20.81 162.82 -57.72
C THR A 606 21.98 162.27 -58.55
N LYS A 607 21.73 161.35 -59.48
CA LYS A 607 22.76 160.80 -60.40
C LYS A 607 23.32 161.84 -61.38
N ASN A 608 22.59 162.92 -61.64
CA ASN A 608 23.05 164.00 -62.54
C ASN A 608 24.04 164.95 -61.85
N ASN A 609 24.17 164.90 -60.51
CA ASN A 609 25.12 165.72 -59.77
C ASN A 609 26.56 165.19 -59.94
N ARG A 610 27.45 166.05 -60.46
CA ARG A 610 28.85 165.70 -60.75
C ARG A 610 29.60 165.23 -59.50
N LYS A 611 29.39 165.86 -58.33
CA LYS A 611 30.07 165.52 -57.07
C LYS A 611 29.70 164.12 -56.59
N ILE A 612 28.40 163.81 -56.57
CA ILE A 612 27.86 162.49 -56.17
C ILE A 612 28.36 161.41 -57.14
N ARG A 613 28.38 161.69 -58.46
CA ARG A 613 28.87 160.74 -59.47
C ARG A 613 30.36 160.39 -59.29
N THR A 614 31.21 161.36 -58.93
CA THR A 614 32.62 161.10 -58.59
C THR A 614 32.77 160.27 -57.34
N ILE A 615 32.01 160.54 -56.27
CA ILE A 615 32.03 159.76 -55.02
C ILE A 615 31.66 158.30 -55.32
N VAL A 616 30.54 158.08 -56.02
CA VAL A 616 30.07 156.73 -56.37
C VAL A 616 31.05 155.99 -57.28
N LYS A 617 31.69 156.66 -58.24
CA LYS A 617 32.70 156.02 -59.11
C LYS A 617 33.96 155.65 -58.31
N LYS A 618 34.42 156.52 -57.42
CA LYS A 618 35.63 156.29 -56.60
C LYS A 618 35.44 155.14 -55.61
N THR A 619 34.32 155.12 -54.90
CA THR A 619 34.00 154.03 -53.95
C THR A 619 33.83 152.68 -54.68
N ASN A 620 33.12 152.65 -55.82
CA ASN A 620 32.98 151.43 -56.64
C ASN A 620 34.34 150.91 -57.13
N HIS A 621 35.21 151.79 -57.62
CA HIS A 621 36.54 151.37 -58.11
C HIS A 621 37.39 150.77 -56.98
N ASN A 622 37.41 151.42 -55.82
CA ASN A 622 38.18 150.96 -54.66
C ASN A 622 37.69 149.59 -54.17
N ILE A 623 36.38 149.39 -54.09
CA ILE A 623 35.80 148.15 -53.54
C ILE A 623 35.96 147.00 -54.52
N ASN A 624 35.73 147.22 -55.82
CA ASN A 624 35.98 146.20 -56.84
C ASN A 624 37.45 145.75 -56.85
N LYS A 625 38.39 146.67 -56.56
CA LYS A 625 39.82 146.34 -56.45
C LYS A 625 40.13 145.51 -55.20
N MET A 626 39.52 145.79 -54.05
CA MET A 626 39.67 145.01 -52.83
C MET A 626 39.03 143.62 -52.95
N GLU A 627 37.81 143.55 -53.48
CA GLU A 627 37.05 142.32 -53.70
C GLU A 627 37.81 141.33 -54.61
N LYS A 628 38.35 141.82 -55.74
CA LYS A 628 39.17 140.98 -56.64
C LYS A 628 40.46 140.47 -55.99
N LYS A 629 41.05 141.22 -55.06
CA LYS A 629 42.24 140.79 -54.32
C LYS A 629 41.89 139.70 -53.31
N GLU A 630 40.83 139.89 -52.51
CA GLU A 630 40.39 138.89 -51.53
C GLU A 630 39.90 137.58 -52.16
N PHE A 631 39.20 137.61 -53.30
CA PHE A 631 38.80 136.36 -53.95
C PHE A 631 39.99 135.54 -54.44
N LYS A 632 41.04 136.21 -54.92
CA LYS A 632 42.28 135.53 -55.31
C LYS A 632 43.04 134.95 -54.11
N THR A 633 42.98 135.59 -52.94
CA THR A 633 43.58 135.02 -51.72
C THR A 633 42.78 133.85 -51.18
N LEU A 634 41.45 133.95 -51.13
CA LEU A 634 40.55 132.85 -50.71
C LEU A 634 40.71 131.60 -51.57
N GLU A 635 40.83 131.74 -52.90
CA GLU A 635 41.11 130.62 -53.80
C GLU A 635 42.45 129.95 -53.50
N LYS A 636 43.48 130.74 -53.17
CA LYS A 636 44.81 130.23 -52.82
C LYS A 636 44.78 129.54 -51.45
N ASP A 637 44.08 130.09 -50.47
CA ASP A 637 43.98 129.54 -49.11
C ASP A 637 43.18 128.23 -49.08
N LEU A 638 42.11 128.12 -49.87
CA LEU A 638 41.32 126.89 -49.97
C LEU A 638 42.02 125.77 -50.73
N LYS A 639 42.91 126.11 -51.67
CA LYS A 639 43.82 125.13 -52.30
C LYS A 639 44.83 124.57 -51.28
N LYS A 640 45.29 125.39 -50.33
CA LYS A 640 46.27 125.01 -49.30
C LYS A 640 45.65 124.32 -48.08
N ARG A 641 44.40 124.65 -47.70
CA ARG A 641 43.74 124.02 -46.54
C ARG A 641 43.38 122.56 -46.79
N GLN A 642 43.93 121.67 -45.97
CA GLN A 642 43.39 120.33 -45.76
C GLN A 642 42.09 120.48 -44.95
N MET A 643 40.94 120.27 -45.61
CA MET A 643 39.66 120.16 -44.89
C MET A 643 39.69 118.81 -44.18
N LEU A 644 39.97 118.82 -42.87
CA LEU A 644 39.83 117.64 -42.04
C LEU A 644 38.37 117.17 -42.13
N ILE A 645 38.19 115.92 -42.52
CA ILE A 645 36.95 115.19 -42.19
C ILE A 645 37.07 115.00 -40.68
N ASN A 646 36.18 115.60 -39.90
CA ASN A 646 36.13 115.35 -38.45
C ASN A 646 36.21 113.84 -38.19
N LYS A 647 36.97 113.51 -37.14
CA LYS A 647 37.03 112.17 -36.52
C LYS A 647 35.65 111.58 -36.31
#